data_AF-A0AAU6UCE6-F1
#
_entry.id   AF-A0AAU6UCE6-F1
#
_cell.length_a   1.000
_cell.length_b   1.000
_cell.length_c   1.000
_cell.angle_alpha   90.00
_cell.angle_beta   90.00
_cell.angle_gamma   90.00
#
_symmetry.space_group_name_H-M   'P 1'
#
loop_
_entity.id
_entity.type
_entity.pdbx_description
1 polymer ?
#
loop_
_entity_poly.entity_id
_entity_poly.type
_entity_poly.pdbx_seq_one_letter_code
_entity_poly.pdbx_strand_id
1 'polypeptide(L)'
;MTIHTTRIASLITAVLASGSLLAATQAVPALVFDGTTPQNDLQGSLAARVQFAQSQILPAHPREGDNQPRLTALRKSLLLVRPMQADSTAPMVVMAYDGTGKLLGSMGLNPPSKLPKTAYYLEGSPEEGVDFTPGPGTTGVINSSSELAKLGDPAGAFLLSKLRVHALVSIQTADGRWVRNVYLPTDTALEGKMVRLASNAGYDSIVTFSGRQVTLSRGQSQQFKFVRGQWIRDGELENNGIIYASDAWSGVLPSKWIVPGLSLWFSHNQLHGELTGLKVGAPGELLIHTIDIGMLTTPRNQFAFAKDPEAHREYFQTIPASRLIVSQYAPLSLPEVMLPDGTLLTDFDPSEGGWHDGTMRQRIGKELISHGIDNANYGINSTAGEGESSHPYVVAQLAAHNSRGKYANGVKVHGGSGGGGIVTLDASLGNEFSHEVGHNYGLGHYVGGFAGSVHRSADQNNATWGWDGDKNRFIPNFFATRSGQSTCLDGQCQAPFHSRTFGLDAMAGGAPLSGFNRFTLYTPNSAAIIQRFLESKAVFDASSATGFSKWNESRAKMESYRHKVDLSEQITAPVSDLGEVKLAALLAEYDLVKVAMRDGNWTRNIQLPLASAVNRGRIFTVDHDAGYNSTLFINGQQITVSRGFKKSYTSDGARWNEGPLADLAVERKPDAFGVPVTTLVGYYDPQRQLPGYLYPALHGAYGFTYGDDSERLGMGDCQLQVETRDGLLRFRLANHRLSASVMNKFHVNVPTASEPRSASVLCRNQVQSDALLTPAPAGLGYTVNGMPLTR
;
A
#
# COMPACT_ATOMS: atom_id res chain seq x y z
N MET A 1 77.53 -1.38 58.48
CA MET A 1 78.22 -0.74 57.34
C MET A 1 78.26 -1.75 56.20
N THR A 2 77.23 -1.86 55.34
CA THR A 2 77.01 -1.14 54.06
C THR A 2 78.10 -1.35 53.01
N ILE A 3 77.77 -2.01 51.88
CA ILE A 3 78.00 -1.46 50.51
C ILE A 3 76.90 -1.94 49.53
N HIS A 4 76.21 -0.94 48.99
CA HIS A 4 75.50 -0.69 47.73
C HIS A 4 74.98 -1.74 46.73
N THR A 5 73.72 -1.48 46.36
CA THR A 5 72.96 -1.72 45.11
C THR A 5 73.64 -1.27 43.81
N THR A 6 73.42 -2.01 42.72
CA THR A 6 73.25 -1.43 41.37
C THR A 6 72.45 -2.38 40.47
N ARG A 7 71.43 -1.85 39.76
CA ARG A 7 70.62 -2.55 38.75
C ARG A 7 71.42 -2.66 37.44
N ILE A 8 71.48 -3.85 36.86
CA ILE A 8 72.04 -4.09 35.51
C ILE A 8 70.88 -4.27 34.53
N ALA A 9 70.86 -3.44 33.51
CA ALA A 9 70.08 -3.61 32.29
C ALA A 9 70.87 -4.50 31.32
N SER A 10 70.26 -5.56 30.80
CA SER A 10 70.84 -6.40 29.75
C SER A 10 69.91 -6.44 28.55
N LEU A 11 70.44 -5.96 27.42
CA LEU A 11 69.87 -6.09 26.09
C LEU A 11 69.69 -7.56 25.70
N ILE A 12 68.51 -7.92 25.19
CA ILE A 12 68.33 -9.11 24.35
C ILE A 12 67.88 -8.63 22.97
N THR A 13 68.75 -8.83 21.99
CA THR A 13 68.50 -8.63 20.57
C THR A 13 67.48 -9.66 20.08
N ALA A 14 66.26 -9.22 19.79
CA ALA A 14 65.26 -10.02 19.12
C ALA A 14 65.47 -9.95 17.59
N VAL A 15 65.85 -11.07 16.99
CA VAL A 15 65.87 -11.26 15.54
C VAL A 15 64.43 -11.31 15.05
N LEU A 16 63.98 -10.23 14.40
CA LEU A 16 62.73 -10.18 13.65
C LEU A 16 62.90 -11.00 12.37
N ALA A 17 62.43 -12.25 12.40
CA ALA A 17 62.11 -12.97 11.18
C ALA A 17 60.89 -12.28 10.54
N SER A 18 61.15 -11.44 9.55
CA SER A 18 60.16 -10.86 8.64
C SER A 18 59.62 -11.96 7.71
N GLY A 19 58.75 -12.80 8.27
CA GLY A 19 57.83 -13.61 7.49
C GLY A 19 56.69 -12.72 7.01
N SER A 20 56.61 -12.50 5.70
CA SER A 20 55.44 -11.93 5.03
C SER A 20 54.24 -12.84 5.29
N LEU A 21 53.43 -12.49 6.29
CA LEU A 21 52.06 -13.00 6.40
C LEU A 21 51.26 -12.38 5.24
N LEU A 22 51.28 -13.05 4.09
CA LEU A 22 50.24 -12.90 3.08
C LEU A 22 48.91 -13.18 3.79
N ALA A 23 48.11 -12.14 4.02
CA ALA A 23 46.73 -12.32 4.45
C ALA A 23 46.02 -13.09 3.34
N ALA A 24 45.84 -14.39 3.53
CA ALA A 24 45.18 -15.24 2.56
C ALA A 24 43.74 -14.75 2.36
N THR A 25 43.39 -14.39 1.13
CA THR A 25 42.01 -14.14 0.71
C THR A 25 41.23 -15.44 0.91
N GLN A 26 40.33 -15.48 1.90
CA GLN A 26 39.50 -16.65 2.19
C GLN A 26 38.17 -16.54 1.45
N ALA A 27 37.77 -17.65 0.82
CA ALA A 27 36.46 -17.77 0.19
C ALA A 27 35.35 -17.47 1.22
N VAL A 28 34.30 -16.80 0.76
CA VAL A 28 33.19 -16.40 1.64
C VAL A 28 32.47 -17.66 2.17
N PRO A 29 32.40 -17.88 3.50
CA PRO A 29 31.75 -19.06 4.05
C PRO A 29 30.23 -19.04 3.79
N ALA A 30 29.63 -20.21 3.58
CA ALA A 30 28.19 -20.34 3.45
C ALA A 30 27.49 -20.09 4.80
N LEU A 31 26.55 -19.16 4.81
CA LEU A 31 25.72 -18.77 5.96
C LEU A 31 24.27 -19.19 5.67
N VAL A 32 23.91 -20.39 6.12
CA VAL A 32 22.59 -20.99 5.86
C VAL A 32 21.56 -20.42 6.83
N PHE A 33 20.48 -19.83 6.32
CA PHE A 33 19.41 -19.28 7.13
C PHE A 33 18.46 -20.35 7.68
N ASP A 34 17.86 -21.16 6.81
CA ASP A 34 17.01 -22.29 7.19
C ASP A 34 17.83 -23.58 7.27
N GLY A 35 18.56 -23.72 8.39
CA GLY A 35 19.25 -24.96 8.77
C GLY A 35 18.35 -25.99 9.46
N THR A 36 17.02 -25.79 9.50
CA THR A 36 16.12 -26.71 10.20
C THR A 36 15.97 -28.02 9.44
N THR A 37 15.75 -29.13 10.17
CA THR A 37 15.45 -30.43 9.58
C THR A 37 14.13 -30.38 8.80
N PRO A 38 14.11 -30.71 7.49
CA PRO A 38 12.89 -30.76 6.69
C PRO A 38 11.82 -31.67 7.31
N GLN A 39 10.56 -31.23 7.25
CA GLN A 39 9.40 -32.07 7.58
C GLN A 39 8.72 -32.48 6.27
N ASN A 40 8.22 -33.71 6.19
CA ASN A 40 7.65 -34.22 4.94
C ASN A 40 6.26 -33.62 4.66
N ASP A 41 6.09 -33.08 3.47
CA ASP A 41 4.81 -32.58 2.94
C ASP A 41 4.21 -33.52 1.88
N LEU A 42 4.96 -34.52 1.42
CA LEU A 42 4.59 -35.36 0.28
C LEU A 42 3.98 -36.70 0.69
N GLN A 43 3.06 -37.20 -0.11
CA GLN A 43 2.57 -38.57 -0.06
C GLN A 43 3.27 -39.40 -1.15
N GLY A 44 4.02 -40.44 -0.77
CA GLY A 44 4.75 -41.29 -1.70
C GLY A 44 6.10 -41.78 -1.16
N SER A 45 6.95 -42.30 -2.05
CA SER A 45 8.29 -42.77 -1.70
C SER A 45 9.33 -41.65 -1.57
N LEU A 46 9.07 -40.49 -2.20
CA LEU A 46 9.87 -39.27 -2.02
C LEU A 46 9.35 -38.50 -0.80
N ALA A 47 10.18 -38.36 0.22
CA ALA A 47 9.91 -37.51 1.37
C ALA A 47 10.64 -36.16 1.23
N ALA A 48 9.90 -35.05 1.21
CA ALA A 48 10.46 -33.72 1.06
C ALA A 48 9.57 -32.65 1.72
N ARG A 49 10.20 -31.58 2.21
CA ARG A 49 9.50 -30.33 2.55
C ARG A 49 9.23 -29.55 1.26
N VAL A 50 8.04 -28.97 1.15
CA VAL A 50 7.66 -28.09 0.05
C VAL A 50 7.29 -26.71 0.58
N GLN A 51 7.88 -25.69 -0.03
CA GLN A 51 7.56 -24.29 0.23
C GLN A 51 7.35 -23.55 -1.09
N PHE A 52 6.64 -22.44 -1.01
CA PHE A 52 6.38 -21.54 -2.12
C PHE A 52 6.92 -20.16 -1.81
N ALA A 53 7.15 -19.31 -2.81
CA ALA A 53 7.43 -17.90 -2.58
C ALA A 53 6.64 -17.01 -3.57
N GLN A 54 5.86 -16.08 -3.01
CA GLN A 54 5.11 -15.06 -3.75
C GLN A 54 5.51 -13.65 -3.30
N SER A 55 4.81 -13.05 -2.33
CA SER A 55 5.34 -11.84 -1.65
C SER A 55 6.44 -12.21 -0.65
N GLN A 56 6.32 -13.40 -0.08
CA GLN A 56 7.25 -13.99 0.86
C GLN A 56 7.26 -15.51 0.69
N ILE A 57 8.24 -16.18 1.29
CA ILE A 57 8.27 -17.62 1.40
C ILE A 57 7.15 -18.07 2.34
N LEU A 58 6.35 -19.04 1.91
CA LEU A 58 5.25 -19.61 2.66
C LEU A 58 5.28 -21.15 2.57
N PRO A 59 4.99 -21.86 3.66
CA PRO A 59 5.02 -23.33 3.69
C PRO A 59 3.81 -23.92 2.94
N ALA A 60 3.95 -25.14 2.42
CA ALA A 60 2.80 -25.90 1.93
C ALA A 60 1.79 -26.18 3.06
N HIS A 61 2.29 -26.55 4.24
CA HIS A 61 1.54 -26.69 5.48
C HIS A 61 2.17 -25.86 6.60
N PRO A 62 1.50 -24.82 7.12
CA PRO A 62 2.02 -24.01 8.21
C PRO A 62 2.12 -24.83 9.51
N ARG A 63 3.08 -24.46 10.36
CA ARG A 63 3.22 -25.04 11.70
C ARG A 63 2.04 -24.67 12.57
N GLU A 64 1.79 -25.46 13.60
CA GLU A 64 0.78 -25.12 14.60
C GLU A 64 1.07 -23.75 15.23
N GLY A 65 0.04 -22.89 15.28
CA GLY A 65 0.16 -21.53 15.79
C GLY A 65 0.93 -20.54 14.91
N ASP A 66 1.38 -20.93 13.72
CA ASP A 66 2.05 -20.01 12.77
C ASP A 66 1.04 -19.41 11.79
N ASN A 67 0.84 -18.09 11.85
CA ASN A 67 -0.08 -17.38 10.96
C ASN A 67 0.68 -16.92 9.70
N GLN A 68 0.68 -17.76 8.67
CA GLN A 68 1.33 -17.50 7.38
C GLN A 68 0.26 -17.22 6.29
N PRO A 69 0.59 -16.41 5.27
CA PRO A 69 -0.26 -16.33 4.08
C PRO A 69 -0.27 -17.68 3.34
N ARG A 70 -1.33 -17.90 2.55
CA ARG A 70 -1.46 -19.02 1.61
C ARG A 70 -1.08 -18.58 0.19
N LEU A 71 -1.12 -19.49 -0.78
CA LEU A 71 -0.92 -19.12 -2.19
C LEU A 71 -2.03 -18.18 -2.66
N THR A 72 -1.67 -17.05 -3.27
CA THR A 72 -2.58 -16.14 -3.97
C THR A 72 -2.76 -16.61 -5.41
N ALA A 73 -4.00 -16.76 -5.88
CA ALA A 73 -4.25 -17.23 -7.23
C ALA A 73 -3.69 -16.27 -8.30
N LEU A 74 -3.34 -16.84 -9.45
CA LEU A 74 -2.89 -16.10 -10.65
C LEU A 74 -1.65 -15.21 -10.42
N ARG A 75 -0.83 -15.52 -9.40
CA ARG A 75 0.48 -14.93 -9.18
C ARG A 75 1.56 -16.00 -9.31
N LYS A 76 2.61 -15.70 -10.09
CA LYS A 76 3.77 -16.60 -10.24
C LYS A 76 4.34 -16.95 -8.86
N SER A 77 4.80 -18.18 -8.70
CA SER A 77 5.33 -18.66 -7.43
C SER A 77 6.65 -19.37 -7.62
N LEU A 78 7.67 -19.00 -6.87
CA LEU A 78 8.81 -19.90 -6.69
C LEU A 78 8.31 -21.14 -5.93
N LEU A 79 8.80 -22.30 -6.32
CA LEU A 79 8.63 -23.58 -5.66
C LEU A 79 9.99 -23.99 -5.11
N LEU A 80 10.03 -24.38 -3.84
CA LEU A 80 11.21 -24.86 -3.13
C LEU A 80 10.93 -26.26 -2.62
N VAL A 81 11.81 -27.21 -2.94
CA VAL A 81 11.67 -28.62 -2.53
C VAL A 81 12.95 -29.06 -1.84
N ARG A 82 12.85 -29.40 -0.56
CA ARG A 82 13.96 -29.86 0.27
C ARG A 82 13.78 -31.35 0.58
N PRO A 83 14.42 -32.26 -0.17
CA PRO A 83 14.31 -33.69 0.09
C PRO A 83 14.92 -34.03 1.46
N MET A 84 14.28 -34.91 2.22
CA MET A 84 14.78 -35.33 3.54
C MET A 84 16.09 -36.13 3.44
N GLN A 85 16.31 -36.78 2.29
CA GLN A 85 17.59 -37.37 1.92
C GLN A 85 18.18 -36.52 0.80
N ALA A 86 19.25 -35.78 1.11
CA ALA A 86 19.85 -34.87 0.16
C ALA A 86 20.53 -35.64 -0.99
N ASP A 87 20.01 -35.46 -2.20
CA ASP A 87 20.68 -35.80 -3.46
C ASP A 87 20.61 -34.56 -4.37
N SER A 88 21.77 -34.01 -4.69
CA SER A 88 21.94 -32.83 -5.54
C SER A 88 22.38 -33.17 -6.97
N THR A 89 22.52 -34.47 -7.27
CA THR A 89 23.06 -34.97 -8.55
C THR A 89 21.98 -35.45 -9.49
N ALA A 90 20.94 -36.10 -8.95
CA ALA A 90 19.82 -36.58 -9.74
C ALA A 90 18.84 -35.45 -10.12
N PRO A 91 18.40 -35.34 -11.38
CA PRO A 91 17.37 -34.38 -11.74
C PRO A 91 16.08 -34.56 -10.93
N MET A 92 15.46 -33.45 -10.53
CA MET A 92 14.12 -33.44 -9.94
C MET A 92 13.15 -32.81 -10.95
N VAL A 93 12.00 -33.44 -11.17
CA VAL A 93 10.96 -32.99 -12.09
C VAL A 93 9.66 -32.80 -11.31
N VAL A 94 8.91 -31.75 -11.63
CA VAL A 94 7.56 -31.51 -11.12
C VAL A 94 6.56 -31.47 -12.27
N MET A 95 5.40 -32.09 -12.07
CA MET A 95 4.22 -32.00 -12.92
C MET A 95 3.10 -31.33 -12.13
N ALA A 96 2.37 -30.39 -12.74
CA ALA A 96 1.27 -29.69 -12.11
C ALA A 96 -0.07 -30.09 -12.74
N TYR A 97 -1.07 -30.36 -11.92
CA TYR A 97 -2.43 -30.70 -12.34
C TYR A 97 -3.43 -29.72 -11.74
N ASP A 98 -4.52 -29.46 -12.46
CA ASP A 98 -5.64 -28.68 -11.92
C ASP A 98 -6.59 -29.55 -11.07
N GLY A 99 -7.60 -28.92 -10.46
CA GLY A 99 -8.59 -29.61 -9.63
C GLY A 99 -9.47 -30.63 -10.36
N THR A 100 -9.39 -30.72 -11.69
CA THR A 100 -10.06 -31.75 -12.51
C THR A 100 -9.14 -32.93 -12.84
N GLY A 101 -7.87 -32.87 -12.44
CA GLY A 101 -6.84 -33.86 -12.78
C GLY A 101 -6.21 -33.63 -14.15
N LYS A 102 -6.46 -32.49 -14.81
CA LYS A 102 -5.85 -32.17 -16.10
C LYS A 102 -4.42 -31.66 -15.90
N LEU A 103 -3.48 -32.20 -16.69
CA LEU A 103 -2.10 -31.74 -16.70
C LEU A 103 -2.01 -30.29 -17.19
N LEU A 104 -1.48 -29.41 -16.34
CA LEU A 104 -1.18 -28.01 -16.63
C LEU A 104 0.21 -27.86 -17.27
N GLY A 105 1.15 -28.72 -16.91
CA GLY A 105 2.47 -28.83 -17.50
C GLY A 105 3.49 -29.51 -16.59
N SER A 106 4.75 -29.57 -17.04
CA SER A 106 5.87 -30.18 -16.32
C SER A 106 7.14 -29.34 -16.46
N MET A 107 8.01 -29.35 -15.45
CA MET A 107 9.31 -28.69 -15.51
C MET A 107 10.37 -29.41 -14.67
N GLY A 108 11.63 -29.34 -15.12
CA GLY A 108 12.79 -29.71 -14.30
C GLY A 108 13.09 -28.61 -13.28
N LEU A 109 13.44 -29.00 -12.07
CA LEU A 109 13.86 -28.09 -11.01
C LEU A 109 15.37 -27.82 -11.09
N ASN A 110 15.75 -26.60 -10.72
CA ASN A 110 17.13 -26.21 -10.54
C ASN A 110 17.72 -26.87 -9.29
N PRO A 111 18.96 -27.40 -9.35
CA PRO A 111 19.64 -27.97 -8.19
C PRO A 111 19.97 -26.90 -7.14
N PRO A 112 20.32 -27.29 -5.90
CA PRO A 112 20.61 -26.35 -4.81
C PRO A 112 21.70 -25.30 -5.11
N SER A 113 22.68 -25.64 -5.96
CA SER A 113 23.72 -24.69 -6.39
C SER A 113 23.20 -23.52 -7.23
N LYS A 114 22.00 -23.65 -7.80
CA LYS A 114 21.30 -22.63 -8.60
C LYS A 114 20.13 -21.97 -7.84
N LEU A 115 20.04 -22.17 -6.54
CA LEU A 115 19.04 -21.48 -5.70
C LEU A 115 19.17 -19.95 -5.89
N PRO A 116 18.05 -19.20 -5.96
CA PRO A 116 18.10 -17.75 -6.08
C PRO A 116 18.97 -17.10 -5.00
N LYS A 117 19.77 -16.11 -5.40
CA LYS A 117 20.63 -15.35 -4.50
C LYS A 117 19.82 -14.35 -3.68
N THR A 118 20.42 -13.79 -2.64
CA THR A 118 19.79 -12.74 -1.82
C THR A 118 19.88 -11.36 -2.50
N ALA A 119 19.05 -10.44 -2.06
CA ALA A 119 19.09 -9.02 -2.38
C ALA A 119 20.41 -8.34 -1.97
N TYR A 120 21.24 -8.99 -1.15
CA TYR A 120 22.54 -8.48 -0.70
C TYR A 120 23.70 -9.04 -1.51
N TYR A 121 23.44 -10.03 -2.37
CA TYR A 121 24.46 -10.66 -3.19
C TYR A 121 24.98 -9.67 -4.25
N LEU A 122 26.28 -9.46 -4.25
CA LEU A 122 26.96 -8.61 -5.23
C LEU A 122 27.38 -9.45 -6.43
N GLU A 123 26.72 -9.20 -7.57
CA GLU A 123 27.09 -9.84 -8.83
C GLU A 123 28.46 -9.38 -9.32
N GLY A 124 29.21 -10.31 -9.91
CA GLY A 124 30.53 -10.04 -10.50
C GLY A 124 31.67 -9.83 -9.48
N SER A 125 31.41 -9.91 -8.18
CA SER A 125 32.48 -9.85 -7.17
C SER A 125 33.39 -11.08 -7.20
N PRO A 126 34.68 -10.97 -6.82
CA PRO A 126 35.58 -12.12 -6.75
C PRO A 126 35.13 -13.17 -5.72
N GLU A 127 35.17 -14.45 -6.07
CA GLU A 127 34.77 -15.57 -5.19
C GLU A 127 35.79 -15.78 -4.07
N GLU A 128 37.05 -15.51 -4.37
CA GLU A 128 38.19 -15.52 -3.46
C GLU A 128 38.12 -14.42 -2.40
N GLY A 129 37.22 -13.45 -2.52
CA GLY A 129 37.15 -12.26 -1.69
C GLY A 129 37.98 -11.09 -2.25
N VAL A 130 38.04 -9.99 -1.51
CA VAL A 130 38.78 -8.79 -1.91
C VAL A 130 39.85 -8.50 -0.88
N ASP A 131 41.09 -8.41 -1.35
CA ASP A 131 42.20 -7.93 -0.54
C ASP A 131 42.12 -6.40 -0.40
N PHE A 132 41.91 -5.89 0.81
CA PHE A 132 41.88 -4.46 1.12
C PHE A 132 43.27 -3.88 1.47
N THR A 133 44.35 -4.48 0.96
CA THR A 133 45.65 -3.82 0.92
C THR A 133 45.74 -2.86 -0.27
N PRO A 134 46.27 -1.63 -0.07
CA PRO A 134 46.55 -0.72 -1.17
C PRO A 134 47.57 -1.32 -2.12
N GLY A 135 47.29 -1.25 -3.42
CA GLY A 135 48.28 -1.58 -4.44
C GLY A 135 49.48 -0.62 -4.41
N PRO A 136 50.55 -0.90 -5.19
CA PRO A 136 51.72 -0.03 -5.27
C PRO A 136 51.32 1.38 -5.72
N GLY A 137 51.74 2.40 -4.96
CA GLY A 137 51.49 3.80 -5.28
C GLY A 137 51.47 4.70 -4.05
N THR A 138 51.12 5.97 -4.25
CA THR A 138 51.07 6.98 -3.19
C THR A 138 49.67 7.06 -2.55
N THR A 139 49.60 7.60 -1.33
CA THR A 139 48.34 7.90 -0.64
C THR A 139 48.06 9.40 -0.70
N GLY A 140 46.90 9.77 -1.23
CA GLY A 140 46.37 11.14 -1.14
C GLY A 140 45.57 11.33 0.13
N VAL A 141 45.57 12.54 0.71
CA VAL A 141 44.77 12.88 1.91
C VAL A 141 43.81 14.01 1.58
N ILE A 142 42.56 13.89 2.04
CA ILE A 142 41.52 14.93 1.97
C ILE A 142 41.05 15.19 3.41
N ASN A 143 41.40 16.34 3.97
CA ASN A 143 41.10 16.68 5.38
C ASN A 143 40.86 18.18 5.63
N SER A 144 40.73 18.97 4.56
CA SER A 144 40.42 20.40 4.60
C SER A 144 38.94 20.64 4.25
N SER A 145 38.31 21.65 4.85
CA SER A 145 36.88 21.92 4.62
C SER A 145 36.56 22.24 3.16
N SER A 146 37.47 22.91 2.44
CA SER A 146 37.30 23.25 1.03
C SER A 146 37.37 22.04 0.09
N GLU A 147 38.20 21.05 0.40
CA GLU A 147 38.26 19.80 -0.37
C GLU A 147 37.13 18.84 0.02
N LEU A 148 36.78 18.74 1.30
CA LEU A 148 35.67 17.92 1.77
C LEU A 148 34.34 18.35 1.14
N ALA A 149 34.08 19.66 1.03
CA ALA A 149 32.88 20.19 0.38
C ALA A 149 32.72 19.69 -1.07
N LYS A 150 33.83 19.46 -1.78
CA LYS A 150 33.82 18.97 -3.18
C LYS A 150 33.43 17.49 -3.30
N LEU A 151 33.46 16.72 -2.20
CA LEU A 151 33.03 15.32 -2.19
C LEU A 151 31.51 15.15 -2.28
N GLY A 152 30.76 16.23 -2.04
CA GLY A 152 29.31 16.26 -2.19
C GLY A 152 28.82 16.31 -3.65
N ASP A 153 29.72 16.39 -4.62
CA ASP A 153 29.41 16.28 -6.06
C ASP A 153 28.99 14.85 -6.42
N PRO A 154 27.75 14.61 -6.90
CA PRO A 154 27.31 13.29 -7.33
C PRO A 154 28.14 12.65 -8.45
N ALA A 155 28.82 13.45 -9.28
CA ALA A 155 29.73 12.93 -10.31
C ALA A 155 31.06 12.42 -9.72
N GLY A 156 31.37 12.76 -8.46
CA GLY A 156 32.62 12.38 -7.79
C GLY A 156 33.88 12.91 -8.48
N ALA A 157 33.79 13.98 -9.27
CA ALA A 157 34.85 14.40 -10.18
C ALA A 157 36.15 14.79 -9.44
N PHE A 158 36.01 15.45 -8.28
CA PHE A 158 37.16 15.79 -7.44
C PHE A 158 37.87 14.54 -6.91
N LEU A 159 37.12 13.58 -6.37
CA LEU A 159 37.67 12.33 -5.85
C LEU A 159 38.31 11.49 -6.96
N LEU A 160 37.69 11.46 -8.14
CA LEU A 160 38.24 10.81 -9.34
C LEU A 160 39.61 11.37 -9.71
N SER A 161 39.78 12.69 -9.70
CA SER A 161 41.07 13.31 -10.02
C SER A 161 42.18 12.91 -9.04
N LYS A 162 41.86 12.76 -7.74
CA LYS A 162 42.80 12.27 -6.73
C LYS A 162 43.13 10.78 -6.93
N LEU A 163 42.14 9.94 -7.24
CA LEU A 163 42.32 8.50 -7.46
C LEU A 163 43.09 8.16 -8.74
N ARG A 164 43.12 9.06 -9.73
CA ARG A 164 43.99 8.90 -10.93
C ARG A 164 45.47 8.97 -10.57
N VAL A 165 45.84 9.74 -9.54
CA VAL A 165 47.23 9.97 -9.13
C VAL A 165 47.64 9.02 -7.99
N HIS A 166 46.73 8.72 -7.07
CA HIS A 166 47.02 7.95 -5.86
C HIS A 166 46.46 6.52 -5.94
N ALA A 167 47.12 5.56 -5.30
CA ALA A 167 46.58 4.20 -5.14
C ALA A 167 45.50 4.15 -4.04
N LEU A 168 45.65 4.98 -3.02
CA LEU A 168 44.72 5.14 -1.91
C LEU A 168 44.39 6.62 -1.72
N VAL A 169 43.12 6.96 -1.50
CA VAL A 169 42.72 8.28 -0.99
C VAL A 169 42.14 8.14 0.41
N SER A 170 42.74 8.82 1.38
CA SER A 170 42.32 8.86 2.78
C SER A 170 41.53 10.14 3.05
N ILE A 171 40.26 10.00 3.44
CA ILE A 171 39.34 11.10 3.72
C ILE A 171 39.10 11.15 5.22
N GLN A 172 39.28 12.32 5.82
CA GLN A 172 39.16 12.53 7.26
C GLN A 172 38.17 13.65 7.55
N THR A 173 37.04 13.34 8.17
CA THR A 173 36.07 14.33 8.66
C THR A 173 36.25 14.56 10.16
N ALA A 174 35.97 15.78 10.62
CA ALA A 174 35.94 16.15 12.04
C ALA A 174 34.99 17.32 12.27
N ASP A 175 34.76 17.68 13.53
CA ASP A 175 34.02 18.89 13.87
C ASP A 175 34.68 20.12 13.21
N GLY A 176 33.88 20.95 12.53
CA GLY A 176 34.36 22.10 11.74
C GLY A 176 34.91 21.77 10.34
N ARG A 177 35.07 20.48 9.99
CA ARG A 177 35.50 20.00 8.66
C ARG A 177 34.75 18.71 8.28
N TRP A 178 33.56 18.88 7.74
CA TRP A 178 32.62 17.79 7.45
C TRP A 178 31.87 18.04 6.15
N VAL A 179 31.40 16.95 5.53
CA VAL A 179 30.50 16.98 4.38
C VAL A 179 29.43 15.91 4.57
N ARG A 180 28.18 16.24 4.23
CA ARG A 180 27.05 15.31 4.41
C ARG A 180 27.15 14.09 3.52
N ASN A 181 27.51 14.28 2.26
CA ASN A 181 27.51 13.23 1.25
C ASN A 181 28.90 13.10 0.65
N VAL A 182 29.34 11.85 0.46
CA VAL A 182 30.56 11.51 -0.29
C VAL A 182 30.18 10.55 -1.40
N TYR A 183 30.46 10.91 -2.65
CA TYR A 183 30.19 10.06 -3.81
C TYR A 183 31.48 9.43 -4.34
N LEU A 184 31.55 8.10 -4.33
CA LEU A 184 32.65 7.36 -4.94
C LEU A 184 32.45 7.27 -6.46
N PRO A 185 33.40 7.76 -7.29
CA PRO A 185 33.23 7.82 -8.74
C PRO A 185 33.28 6.42 -9.37
N THR A 186 32.64 6.25 -10.52
CA THR A 186 32.74 4.99 -11.30
C THR A 186 33.48 5.27 -12.61
N ASP A 187 34.65 4.66 -12.77
CA ASP A 187 35.52 4.78 -13.95
C ASP A 187 36.35 3.49 -14.03
N THR A 188 36.43 2.86 -15.20
CA THR A 188 37.16 1.58 -15.38
C THR A 188 38.65 1.70 -15.07
N ALA A 189 39.22 2.91 -15.15
CA ALA A 189 40.62 3.18 -14.78
C ALA A 189 40.87 3.10 -13.25
N LEU A 190 39.81 2.92 -12.45
CA LEU A 190 39.91 2.81 -10.99
C LEU A 190 40.22 1.39 -10.51
N GLU A 191 40.41 0.42 -11.40
CA GLU A 191 40.69 -0.97 -10.98
C GLU A 191 41.84 -1.05 -9.95
N GLY A 192 41.57 -1.69 -8.82
CA GLY A 192 42.48 -1.83 -7.69
C GLY A 192 42.64 -0.61 -6.78
N LYS A 193 42.08 0.56 -7.14
CA LYS A 193 42.15 1.79 -6.35
C LYS A 193 41.34 1.67 -5.07
N MET A 194 41.77 2.41 -4.05
CA MET A 194 41.15 2.38 -2.73
C MET A 194 40.76 3.76 -2.20
N VAL A 195 39.69 3.78 -1.40
CA VAL A 195 39.30 4.93 -0.59
C VAL A 195 39.15 4.46 0.86
N ARG A 196 39.72 5.21 1.80
CA ARG A 196 39.52 5.00 3.24
C ARG A 196 38.93 6.27 3.83
N LEU A 197 37.80 6.15 4.53
CA LEU A 197 37.14 7.26 5.20
C LEU A 197 37.14 7.03 6.70
N ALA A 198 37.58 8.01 7.47
CA ALA A 198 37.47 8.01 8.93
C ALA A 198 36.73 9.26 9.40
N SER A 199 35.74 9.10 10.28
CA SER A 199 34.94 10.20 10.81
C SER A 199 35.21 10.45 12.28
N ASN A 200 35.60 11.67 12.61
CA ASN A 200 35.60 12.23 13.96
C ASN A 200 34.57 13.36 14.10
N ALA A 201 33.71 13.57 13.09
CA ALA A 201 32.67 14.58 13.10
C ALA A 201 31.48 14.14 13.96
N GLY A 202 30.84 15.09 14.65
CA GLY A 202 29.59 14.86 15.39
C GLY A 202 28.39 14.56 14.50
N TYR A 203 28.44 14.97 13.22
CA TYR A 203 27.42 14.65 12.22
C TYR A 203 27.81 13.44 11.38
N ASP A 204 26.81 12.60 11.08
CA ASP A 204 26.96 11.46 10.17
C ASP A 204 27.25 11.91 8.73
N SER A 205 28.01 11.10 8.00
CA SER A 205 28.20 11.26 6.55
C SER A 205 27.59 10.06 5.82
N ILE A 206 27.01 10.27 4.64
CA ILE A 206 26.51 9.20 3.76
C ILE A 206 27.50 9.00 2.62
N VAL A 207 28.09 7.82 2.54
CA VAL A 207 28.97 7.44 1.42
C VAL A 207 28.15 6.67 0.40
N THR A 208 28.04 7.19 -0.82
CA THR A 208 27.37 6.55 -1.95
C THR A 208 28.41 5.91 -2.88
N PHE A 209 28.23 4.63 -3.21
CA PHE A 209 29.19 3.85 -4.00
C PHE A 209 28.47 2.74 -4.77
N SER A 210 28.67 2.63 -6.09
CA SER A 210 28.10 1.56 -6.92
C SER A 210 26.59 1.32 -6.70
N GLY A 211 25.81 2.39 -6.60
CA GLY A 211 24.35 2.34 -6.34
C GLY A 211 23.94 1.98 -4.89
N ARG A 212 24.91 1.84 -3.99
CA ARG A 212 24.72 1.49 -2.56
C ARG A 212 25.15 2.64 -1.67
N GLN A 213 24.71 2.61 -0.42
CA GLN A 213 25.02 3.64 0.58
C GLN A 213 25.43 3.03 1.91
N VAL A 214 26.30 3.73 2.63
CA VAL A 214 26.64 3.44 4.03
C VAL A 214 26.76 4.73 4.82
N THR A 215 26.19 4.74 6.03
CA THR A 215 26.36 5.83 6.98
C THR A 215 27.68 5.66 7.73
N LEU A 216 28.44 6.74 7.83
CA LEU A 216 29.68 6.83 8.58
C LEU A 216 29.49 7.80 9.76
N SER A 217 29.42 7.24 10.96
CA SER A 217 29.26 7.98 12.20
C SER A 217 30.59 8.26 12.89
N ARG A 218 30.56 9.10 13.94
CA ARG A 218 31.74 9.45 14.73
C ARG A 218 32.48 8.21 15.26
N GLY A 219 33.80 8.22 15.15
CA GLY A 219 34.68 7.13 15.58
C GLY A 219 34.75 5.96 14.59
N GLN A 220 33.96 5.96 13.52
CA GLN A 220 33.97 4.89 12.53
C GLN A 220 35.01 5.13 11.42
N SER A 221 35.51 4.04 10.87
CA SER A 221 36.34 4.02 9.67
C SER A 221 35.79 2.98 8.70
N GLN A 222 35.76 3.31 7.41
CA GLN A 222 35.34 2.42 6.33
C GLN A 222 36.39 2.44 5.22
N GLN A 223 36.58 1.31 4.56
CA GLN A 223 37.45 1.23 3.39
C GLN A 223 36.75 0.55 2.23
N PHE A 224 37.10 1.00 1.04
CA PHE A 224 36.49 0.61 -0.22
C PHE A 224 37.61 0.31 -1.22
N LYS A 225 37.41 -0.72 -2.04
CA LYS A 225 38.31 -1.05 -3.15
C LYS A 225 37.49 -1.23 -4.42
N PHE A 226 37.95 -0.65 -5.51
CA PHE A 226 37.29 -0.78 -6.80
C PHE A 226 37.81 -2.02 -7.50
N VAL A 227 36.93 -2.99 -7.75
CA VAL A 227 37.27 -4.30 -8.31
C VAL A 227 36.19 -4.69 -9.32
N ARG A 228 36.60 -5.15 -10.51
CA ARG A 228 35.70 -5.60 -11.58
C ARG A 228 34.57 -4.60 -11.88
N GLY A 229 34.91 -3.30 -11.93
CA GLY A 229 33.98 -2.23 -12.30
C GLY A 229 33.07 -1.73 -11.18
N GLN A 230 33.25 -2.16 -9.93
CA GLN A 230 32.46 -1.67 -8.80
C GLN A 230 33.30 -1.44 -7.54
N TRP A 231 32.94 -0.43 -6.73
CA TRP A 231 33.40 -0.32 -5.35
C TRP A 231 32.81 -1.43 -4.49
N ILE A 232 33.68 -2.12 -3.76
CA ILE A 232 33.34 -3.10 -2.73
C ILE A 232 33.79 -2.54 -1.40
N ARG A 233 32.90 -2.53 -0.41
CA ARG A 233 33.22 -2.10 0.95
C ARG A 233 33.75 -3.29 1.75
N ASP A 234 34.70 -3.03 2.64
CA ASP A 234 35.23 -4.07 3.53
C ASP A 234 34.13 -4.72 4.39
N GLY A 235 34.20 -6.04 4.53
CA GLY A 235 33.18 -6.89 5.16
C GLY A 235 31.86 -7.04 4.38
N GLU A 236 31.68 -6.39 3.23
CA GLU A 236 30.41 -6.45 2.49
C GLU A 236 30.19 -7.80 1.77
N LEU A 237 31.28 -8.39 1.24
CA LEU A 237 31.22 -9.67 0.53
C LEU A 237 30.80 -10.84 1.41
N GLU A 238 30.86 -10.71 2.73
CA GLU A 238 30.28 -11.72 3.63
C GLU A 238 28.79 -11.94 3.38
N ASN A 239 28.08 -10.94 2.86
CA ASN A 239 26.67 -11.08 2.50
C ASN A 239 26.45 -12.02 1.31
N ASN A 240 27.46 -12.26 0.47
CA ASN A 240 27.37 -13.22 -0.64
C ASN A 240 27.28 -14.67 -0.15
N GLY A 241 27.77 -14.95 1.06
CA GLY A 241 27.68 -16.27 1.69
C GLY A 241 26.28 -16.61 2.18
N ILE A 242 25.38 -15.63 2.29
CA ILE A 242 24.03 -15.82 2.80
C ILE A 242 23.20 -16.59 1.78
N ILE A 243 22.71 -17.76 2.19
CA ILE A 243 21.82 -18.61 1.39
C ILE A 243 20.60 -19.02 2.21
N TYR A 244 19.45 -19.17 1.54
CA TYR A 244 18.21 -19.53 2.23
C TYR A 244 18.31 -20.94 2.83
N ALA A 245 18.65 -21.94 2.02
CA ALA A 245 18.87 -23.33 2.41
C ALA A 245 19.96 -23.95 1.53
N SER A 246 20.66 -24.98 2.01
CA SER A 246 21.78 -25.62 1.28
C SER A 246 21.36 -26.76 0.35
N ASP A 247 20.15 -27.29 0.52
CA ASP A 247 19.62 -28.54 -0.05
C ASP A 247 18.33 -28.32 -0.86
N ALA A 248 17.90 -27.08 -1.05
CA ALA A 248 16.64 -26.75 -1.72
C ALA A 248 16.75 -26.76 -3.25
N TRP A 249 16.01 -27.64 -3.89
CA TRP A 249 15.70 -27.57 -5.32
C TRP A 249 14.69 -26.45 -5.58
N SER A 250 14.74 -25.81 -6.75
CA SER A 250 13.86 -24.67 -7.04
C SER A 250 13.34 -24.57 -8.47
N GLY A 251 12.14 -24.02 -8.64
CA GLY A 251 11.56 -23.74 -9.96
C GLY A 251 10.47 -22.69 -9.88
N VAL A 252 10.25 -21.90 -10.94
CA VAL A 252 9.19 -20.88 -10.94
C VAL A 252 7.94 -21.44 -11.62
N LEU A 253 6.89 -21.67 -10.84
CA LEU A 253 5.58 -22.08 -11.33
C LEU A 253 4.89 -20.88 -12.01
N PRO A 254 4.42 -21.03 -13.27
CA PRO A 254 3.65 -20.01 -13.95
C PRO A 254 2.40 -19.58 -13.17
N SER A 255 2.05 -18.31 -13.23
CA SER A 255 0.87 -17.76 -12.53
C SER A 255 -0.43 -18.50 -12.86
N LYS A 256 -0.61 -18.90 -14.13
CA LYS A 256 -1.79 -19.65 -14.60
C LYS A 256 -1.94 -21.03 -13.98
N TRP A 257 -0.87 -21.60 -13.40
CA TRP A 257 -0.96 -22.88 -12.68
C TRP A 257 -1.43 -22.70 -11.24
N ILE A 258 -1.25 -21.50 -10.67
CA ILE A 258 -1.64 -21.21 -9.29
C ILE A 258 -3.13 -20.88 -9.24
N VAL A 259 -3.93 -21.93 -9.22
CA VAL A 259 -5.39 -21.89 -9.13
C VAL A 259 -5.89 -22.89 -8.09
N PRO A 260 -7.09 -22.69 -7.51
CA PRO A 260 -7.68 -23.65 -6.59
C PRO A 260 -7.75 -25.07 -7.16
N GLY A 261 -7.40 -26.06 -6.32
CA GLY A 261 -7.32 -27.47 -6.71
C GLY A 261 -5.98 -27.90 -7.30
N LEU A 262 -4.98 -27.00 -7.39
CA LEU A 262 -3.62 -27.35 -7.80
C LEU A 262 -3.07 -28.54 -6.98
N SER A 263 -2.59 -29.56 -7.68
CA SER A 263 -1.75 -30.62 -7.13
C SER A 263 -0.42 -30.70 -7.88
N LEU A 264 0.63 -31.14 -7.18
CA LEU A 264 1.97 -31.27 -7.73
C LEU A 264 2.48 -32.69 -7.56
N TRP A 265 3.02 -33.25 -8.63
CA TRP A 265 3.63 -34.58 -8.63
C TRP A 265 5.12 -34.47 -8.90
N PHE A 266 5.93 -35.00 -7.99
CA PHE A 266 7.38 -34.91 -7.99
C PHE A 266 8.00 -36.25 -8.36
N SER A 267 9.04 -36.20 -9.17
CA SER A 267 9.91 -37.34 -9.46
C SER A 267 11.36 -36.96 -9.21
N HIS A 268 12.08 -37.84 -8.52
CA HIS A 268 13.51 -37.70 -8.26
C HIS A 268 14.13 -39.10 -8.18
N ASN A 269 14.96 -39.46 -9.17
CA ASN A 269 15.35 -40.85 -9.41
C ASN A 269 14.11 -41.77 -9.57
N GLN A 270 14.07 -42.88 -8.82
CA GLN A 270 12.93 -43.80 -8.75
C GLN A 270 11.88 -43.39 -7.70
N LEU A 271 12.14 -42.31 -6.95
CA LEU A 271 11.24 -41.82 -5.93
C LEU A 271 10.18 -40.91 -6.54
N HIS A 272 8.97 -40.99 -5.99
CA HIS A 272 7.85 -40.16 -6.38
C HIS A 272 7.11 -39.65 -5.15
N GLY A 273 6.56 -38.44 -5.23
CA GLY A 273 5.77 -37.87 -4.15
C GLY A 273 4.71 -36.92 -4.70
N GLU A 274 3.54 -36.92 -4.10
CA GLU A 274 2.43 -36.05 -4.47
C GLU A 274 2.15 -35.05 -3.36
N LEU A 275 1.97 -33.79 -3.73
CA LEU A 275 1.45 -32.73 -2.88
C LEU A 275 0.02 -32.39 -3.30
N THR A 276 -0.92 -32.67 -2.42
CA THR A 276 -2.35 -32.39 -2.60
C THR A 276 -2.85 -31.46 -1.49
N GLY A 277 -4.09 -30.98 -1.62
CA GLY A 277 -4.72 -30.19 -0.55
C GLY A 277 -4.21 -28.75 -0.39
N LEU A 278 -3.42 -28.26 -1.35
CA LEU A 278 -2.89 -26.89 -1.34
C LEU A 278 -4.02 -25.86 -1.25
N LYS A 279 -3.86 -24.91 -0.32
CA LYS A 279 -4.78 -23.78 -0.17
C LYS A 279 -4.34 -22.66 -1.10
N VAL A 280 -5.13 -22.43 -2.14
CA VAL A 280 -5.00 -21.29 -3.05
C VAL A 280 -6.19 -20.37 -2.84
N GLY A 281 -5.91 -19.10 -2.52
CA GLY A 281 -6.88 -18.05 -2.25
C GLY A 281 -7.32 -17.28 -3.49
N ALA A 282 -8.00 -16.15 -3.28
CA ALA A 282 -8.49 -15.32 -4.37
C ALA A 282 -7.35 -14.66 -5.17
N PRO A 283 -7.56 -14.32 -6.45
CA PRO A 283 -6.69 -13.41 -7.17
C PRO A 283 -6.95 -11.96 -6.71
N GLY A 284 -6.61 -11.63 -5.47
CA GLY A 284 -6.88 -10.32 -4.86
C GLY A 284 -6.22 -9.17 -5.62
N GLU A 285 -6.83 -7.98 -5.59
CA GLU A 285 -6.37 -6.83 -6.35
C GLU A 285 -6.27 -5.58 -5.49
N LEU A 286 -5.36 -4.68 -5.86
CA LEU A 286 -5.17 -3.38 -5.22
C LEU A 286 -5.13 -2.29 -6.29
N LEU A 287 -5.95 -1.25 -6.15
CA LEU A 287 -5.92 -0.04 -6.98
C LEU A 287 -5.51 1.15 -6.12
N ILE A 288 -4.43 1.84 -6.48
CA ILE A 288 -3.96 3.05 -5.79
C ILE A 288 -3.96 4.22 -6.77
N HIS A 289 -4.77 5.24 -6.48
CA HIS A 289 -4.68 6.55 -7.12
C HIS A 289 -3.66 7.41 -6.39
N THR A 290 -2.92 8.24 -7.11
CA THR A 290 -1.90 9.13 -6.55
C THR A 290 -2.14 10.57 -6.97
N ILE A 291 -2.21 11.50 -6.00
CA ILE A 291 -2.41 12.94 -6.27
C ILE A 291 -1.56 13.80 -5.32
N ASP A 292 -1.00 14.91 -5.82
CA ASP A 292 -0.23 15.87 -5.01
C ASP A 292 -0.99 17.19 -4.89
N ILE A 293 -1.34 17.59 -3.67
CA ILE A 293 -2.32 18.63 -3.38
C ILE A 293 -1.65 19.81 -2.67
N GLY A 294 -1.80 21.01 -3.24
CA GLY A 294 -1.46 22.28 -2.60
C GLY A 294 -2.73 23.06 -2.26
N MET A 295 -2.97 23.32 -0.98
CA MET A 295 -4.16 24.03 -0.47
C MET A 295 -3.76 25.43 0.03
N LEU A 296 -4.20 26.47 -0.66
CA LEU A 296 -3.74 27.86 -0.44
C LEU A 296 -2.21 28.00 -0.62
N THR A 297 -1.65 27.10 -1.42
CA THR A 297 -0.22 27.00 -1.76
C THR A 297 -0.06 26.08 -2.98
N THR A 298 1.13 25.99 -3.55
CA THR A 298 1.40 25.06 -4.65
C THR A 298 1.58 23.62 -4.14
N PRO A 299 1.38 22.57 -4.97
CA PRO A 299 1.73 21.19 -4.61
C PRO A 299 3.20 21.05 -4.19
N ARG A 300 3.51 20.05 -3.36
CA ARG A 300 4.86 19.92 -2.78
C ARG A 300 5.89 19.42 -3.78
N ASN A 301 5.45 18.71 -4.82
CA ASN A 301 6.26 18.07 -5.85
C ASN A 301 7.29 17.07 -5.29
N GLN A 302 6.94 16.39 -4.20
CA GLN A 302 7.78 15.39 -3.52
C GLN A 302 7.02 14.08 -3.30
N PHE A 303 6.29 13.63 -4.31
CA PHE A 303 5.56 12.34 -4.31
C PHE A 303 6.34 11.32 -5.16
N ALA A 304 7.44 10.79 -4.59
CA ALA A 304 8.31 9.86 -5.29
C ALA A 304 7.57 8.59 -5.73
N PHE A 305 6.71 8.03 -4.88
CA PHE A 305 5.91 6.86 -5.24
C PHE A 305 4.92 7.12 -6.36
N ALA A 306 4.43 8.33 -6.60
CA ALA A 306 3.52 8.57 -7.73
C ALA A 306 4.25 8.50 -9.08
N LYS A 307 5.55 8.81 -9.11
CA LYS A 307 6.31 9.06 -10.35
C LYS A 307 7.28 7.95 -10.74
N ASP A 308 7.51 6.99 -9.85
CA ASP A 308 8.52 5.95 -10.03
C ASP A 308 7.90 4.55 -10.19
N PRO A 309 7.72 4.05 -11.43
CA PRO A 309 7.21 2.71 -11.70
C PRO A 309 7.95 1.59 -10.97
N GLU A 310 9.25 1.76 -10.74
CA GLU A 310 10.07 0.79 -10.00
C GLU A 310 9.57 0.68 -8.55
N ALA A 311 9.16 1.79 -7.93
CA ALA A 311 8.60 1.78 -6.59
C ALA A 311 7.25 1.03 -6.54
N HIS A 312 6.43 1.13 -7.59
CA HIS A 312 5.16 0.42 -7.68
C HIS A 312 5.42 -1.10 -7.74
N ARG A 313 6.41 -1.51 -8.54
CA ARG A 313 6.84 -2.92 -8.64
C ARG A 313 7.46 -3.43 -7.35
N GLU A 314 8.29 -2.64 -6.68
CA GLU A 314 8.87 -2.98 -5.37
C GLU A 314 7.80 -3.22 -4.31
N TYR A 315 6.80 -2.34 -4.21
CA TYR A 315 5.69 -2.51 -3.26
C TYR A 315 4.84 -3.74 -3.60
N PHE A 316 4.60 -4.03 -4.88
CA PHE A 316 3.91 -5.27 -5.28
C PHE A 316 4.60 -6.54 -4.76
N GLN A 317 5.93 -6.53 -4.61
CA GLN A 317 6.66 -7.67 -4.04
C GLN A 317 6.35 -7.89 -2.56
N THR A 318 5.85 -6.89 -1.81
CA THR A 318 5.65 -7.00 -0.36
C THR A 318 4.24 -7.43 0.04
N ILE A 319 3.25 -7.30 -0.85
CA ILE A 319 1.84 -7.61 -0.57
C ILE A 319 1.36 -8.88 -1.29
N PRO A 320 0.48 -9.71 -0.69
CA PRO A 320 -0.06 -10.93 -1.31
C PRO A 320 -1.25 -10.64 -2.25
N ALA A 321 -1.01 -9.83 -3.29
CA ALA A 321 -1.99 -9.49 -4.32
C ALA A 321 -1.66 -10.17 -5.66
N SER A 322 -2.66 -10.47 -6.48
CA SER A 322 -2.50 -10.92 -7.86
C SER A 322 -2.22 -9.76 -8.82
N ARG A 323 -2.84 -8.59 -8.56
CA ARG A 323 -2.71 -7.38 -9.38
C ARG A 323 -2.59 -6.13 -8.52
N LEU A 324 -1.67 -5.24 -8.87
CA LEU A 324 -1.58 -3.87 -8.36
C LEU A 324 -1.63 -2.89 -9.53
N ILE A 325 -2.59 -1.96 -9.49
CA ILE A 325 -2.70 -0.84 -10.42
C ILE A 325 -2.36 0.44 -9.67
N VAL A 326 -1.44 1.25 -10.21
CA VAL A 326 -1.14 2.58 -9.67
C VAL A 326 -1.48 3.61 -10.74
N SER A 327 -2.44 4.49 -10.45
CA SER A 327 -2.98 5.50 -11.37
C SER A 327 -2.54 6.90 -10.94
N GLN A 328 -1.99 7.68 -11.87
CA GLN A 328 -1.62 9.06 -11.60
C GLN A 328 -2.82 9.99 -11.83
N TYR A 329 -3.05 10.87 -10.87
CA TYR A 329 -3.79 12.10 -11.07
C TYR A 329 -2.82 13.27 -11.24
N ALA A 330 -3.23 14.25 -12.05
CA ALA A 330 -2.50 15.51 -12.17
C ALA A 330 -2.40 16.22 -10.81
N PRO A 331 -1.27 16.89 -10.48
CA PRO A 331 -1.15 17.70 -9.27
C PRO A 331 -2.22 18.79 -9.21
N LEU A 332 -2.76 19.04 -8.02
CA LEU A 332 -3.86 19.97 -7.79
C LEU A 332 -3.38 21.18 -6.99
N SER A 333 -3.44 22.37 -7.60
CA SER A 333 -3.17 23.64 -6.92
C SER A 333 -4.48 24.37 -6.65
N LEU A 334 -4.77 24.65 -5.38
CA LEU A 334 -5.98 25.34 -4.94
C LEU A 334 -5.60 26.71 -4.37
N PRO A 335 -5.64 27.79 -5.17
CA PRO A 335 -5.38 29.14 -4.66
C PRO A 335 -6.49 29.61 -3.71
N GLU A 336 -7.69 29.06 -3.86
CA GLU A 336 -8.84 29.29 -2.99
C GLU A 336 -9.45 27.95 -2.59
N VAL A 337 -10.07 27.90 -1.41
CA VAL A 337 -10.66 26.70 -0.82
C VAL A 337 -12.01 27.05 -0.21
N MET A 338 -13.09 26.46 -0.74
CA MET A 338 -14.42 26.51 -0.14
C MET A 338 -14.60 25.37 0.87
N LEU A 339 -14.90 25.70 2.12
CA LEU A 339 -15.27 24.71 3.13
C LEU A 339 -16.75 24.32 3.02
N PRO A 340 -17.14 23.13 3.50
CA PRO A 340 -18.53 22.66 3.42
C PRO A 340 -19.52 23.49 4.24
N ASP A 341 -19.06 24.34 5.16
CA ASP A 341 -19.88 25.29 5.91
C ASP A 341 -20.17 26.60 5.13
N GLY A 342 -19.62 26.75 3.92
CA GLY A 342 -19.74 27.95 3.08
C GLY A 342 -18.65 28.98 3.27
N THR A 343 -17.63 28.70 4.09
CA THR A 343 -16.47 29.59 4.29
C THR A 343 -15.50 29.49 3.11
N LEU A 344 -15.29 30.59 2.39
CA LEU A 344 -14.25 30.69 1.36
C LEU A 344 -12.92 31.17 1.97
N LEU A 345 -11.87 30.38 1.81
CA LEU A 345 -10.51 30.69 2.20
C LEU A 345 -9.69 31.08 0.97
N THR A 346 -8.92 32.18 1.04
CA THR A 346 -8.12 32.68 -0.09
C THR A 346 -6.65 32.93 0.24
N ASP A 347 -6.26 32.93 1.52
CA ASP A 347 -4.88 33.15 1.95
C ASP A 347 -4.37 32.06 2.90
N PHE A 348 -5.07 31.81 4.00
CA PHE A 348 -4.76 30.72 4.93
C PHE A 348 -6.02 30.19 5.61
N ASP A 349 -5.95 28.96 6.10
CA ASP A 349 -6.95 28.38 6.97
C ASP A 349 -6.74 28.89 8.42
N PRO A 350 -7.77 29.45 9.08
CA PRO A 350 -7.65 30.02 10.43
C PRO A 350 -7.37 28.97 11.52
N SER A 351 -7.52 27.68 11.22
CA SER A 351 -7.12 26.59 12.13
C SER A 351 -5.60 26.39 12.14
N GLU A 352 -5.12 25.70 13.18
CA GLU A 352 -3.75 25.25 13.28
C GLU A 352 -3.54 24.00 12.42
N GLY A 353 -2.57 24.05 11.50
CA GLY A 353 -2.19 22.89 10.70
C GLY A 353 -1.09 22.07 11.37
N GLY A 354 -1.02 20.78 11.05
CA GLY A 354 0.03 19.90 11.57
C GLY A 354 0.27 18.67 10.69
N TRP A 355 1.11 17.77 11.19
CA TRP A 355 1.37 16.50 10.51
C TRP A 355 0.13 15.61 10.49
N HIS A 356 -0.78 15.73 11.48
CA HIS A 356 -2.08 15.05 11.55
C HIS A 356 -3.30 15.99 11.65
N ASP A 357 -3.07 17.29 11.74
CA ASP A 357 -4.11 18.29 12.07
C ASP A 357 -4.36 19.29 10.93
N GLY A 358 -5.50 19.99 11.00
CA GLY A 358 -5.90 21.07 10.10
C GLY A 358 -7.24 20.82 9.41
N THR A 359 -8.05 21.86 9.27
CA THR A 359 -9.40 21.73 8.67
C THR A 359 -9.31 21.35 7.19
N MET A 360 -8.45 22.02 6.41
CA MET A 360 -8.23 21.67 5.01
C MET A 360 -7.70 20.23 4.82
N ARG A 361 -6.83 19.72 5.71
CA ARG A 361 -6.37 18.33 5.67
C ARG A 361 -7.56 17.37 5.62
N GLN A 362 -8.50 17.53 6.55
CA GLN A 362 -9.64 16.63 6.69
C GLN A 362 -10.70 16.86 5.61
N ARG A 363 -11.19 18.09 5.46
CA ARG A 363 -12.32 18.41 4.56
C ARG A 363 -11.93 18.32 3.10
N ILE A 364 -10.72 18.78 2.74
CA ILE A 364 -10.30 18.89 1.35
C ILE A 364 -9.44 17.69 0.95
N GLY A 365 -8.28 17.51 1.57
CA GLY A 365 -7.33 16.45 1.18
C GLY A 365 -7.94 15.05 1.26
N LYS A 366 -8.60 14.73 2.38
CA LYS A 366 -9.21 13.43 2.63
C LYS A 366 -10.60 13.30 2.02
N GLU A 367 -11.56 14.10 2.49
CA GLU A 367 -12.97 13.89 2.17
C GLU A 367 -13.34 14.35 0.76
N LEU A 368 -12.93 15.56 0.33
CA LEU A 368 -13.28 16.07 -0.99
C LEU A 368 -12.50 15.38 -2.11
N ILE A 369 -11.19 15.28 -1.96
CA ILE A 369 -10.30 14.81 -3.03
C ILE A 369 -10.15 13.29 -3.00
N SER A 370 -9.61 12.69 -1.94
CA SER A 370 -9.40 11.23 -1.92
C SER A 370 -10.71 10.45 -2.01
N HIS A 371 -11.67 10.69 -1.12
CA HIS A 371 -12.99 10.03 -1.22
C HIS A 371 -13.81 10.51 -2.41
N GLY A 372 -13.56 11.71 -2.95
CA GLY A 372 -14.17 12.11 -4.22
C GLY A 372 -13.70 11.24 -5.38
N ILE A 373 -12.40 10.98 -5.49
CA ILE A 373 -11.83 10.05 -6.47
C ILE A 373 -12.40 8.64 -6.27
N ASP A 374 -12.47 8.16 -5.02
CA ASP A 374 -12.98 6.82 -4.74
C ASP A 374 -14.47 6.67 -5.05
N ASN A 375 -15.30 7.59 -4.56
CA ASN A 375 -16.74 7.56 -4.78
C ASN A 375 -17.14 7.77 -6.25
N ALA A 376 -16.40 8.62 -6.99
CA ALA A 376 -16.63 8.77 -8.43
C ALA A 376 -16.36 7.46 -9.19
N ASN A 377 -15.35 6.69 -8.79
CA ASN A 377 -15.08 5.36 -9.33
C ASN A 377 -16.15 4.33 -8.93
N TYR A 378 -16.85 4.52 -7.80
CA TYR A 378 -18.03 3.74 -7.41
C TYR A 378 -19.35 4.23 -8.02
N GLY A 379 -19.33 5.33 -8.78
CA GLY A 379 -20.52 5.88 -9.42
C GLY A 379 -21.53 6.49 -8.45
N ILE A 380 -21.06 6.93 -7.29
CA ILE A 380 -21.85 7.70 -6.32
C ILE A 380 -21.68 9.17 -6.70
N ASN A 381 -22.76 9.87 -7.04
CA ASN A 381 -22.63 11.24 -7.55
C ASN A 381 -22.51 12.30 -6.44
N SER A 382 -23.10 12.06 -5.27
CA SER A 382 -23.07 13.00 -4.15
C SER A 382 -23.16 12.34 -2.78
N THR A 383 -22.53 12.97 -1.79
CA THR A 383 -22.52 12.55 -0.37
C THR A 383 -22.59 13.77 0.54
N ALA A 384 -22.66 13.57 1.86
CA ALA A 384 -22.49 14.67 2.81
C ALA A 384 -21.13 15.37 2.62
N GLY A 385 -21.07 16.68 2.87
CA GLY A 385 -19.84 17.48 2.77
C GLY A 385 -18.83 17.21 3.89
N GLU A 386 -19.26 16.56 4.97
CA GLU A 386 -18.41 16.19 6.10
C GLU A 386 -18.58 14.71 6.47
N GLY A 387 -17.49 14.09 6.88
CA GLY A 387 -17.45 12.72 7.35
C GLY A 387 -17.08 11.71 6.26
N GLU A 388 -16.56 10.57 6.72
CA GLU A 388 -15.96 9.53 5.88
C GLU A 388 -16.87 8.31 5.68
N SER A 389 -17.96 8.20 6.45
CA SER A 389 -18.85 7.02 6.45
C SER A 389 -19.63 6.80 5.16
N SER A 390 -19.68 7.81 4.29
CA SER A 390 -20.36 7.73 3.00
C SER A 390 -19.57 6.97 1.92
N HIS A 391 -18.29 6.70 2.15
CA HIS A 391 -17.46 5.89 1.27
C HIS A 391 -17.71 4.38 1.55
N PRO A 392 -18.17 3.60 0.56
CA PRO A 392 -18.60 2.22 0.78
C PRO A 392 -17.44 1.22 0.92
N TYR A 393 -16.26 1.55 0.37
CA TYR A 393 -15.04 0.75 0.38
C TYR A 393 -15.21 -0.74 0.00
N VAL A 394 -16.02 -1.01 -1.03
CA VAL A 394 -16.35 -2.39 -1.48
C VAL A 394 -15.18 -3.08 -2.21
N VAL A 395 -14.35 -2.32 -2.92
CA VAL A 395 -13.11 -2.76 -3.57
C VAL A 395 -11.91 -2.27 -2.74
N ALA A 396 -10.78 -2.98 -2.80
CA ALA A 396 -9.50 -2.49 -2.29
C ALA A 396 -8.94 -1.38 -3.21
N GLN A 397 -9.62 -0.24 -3.22
CA GLN A 397 -9.24 0.97 -3.90
C GLN A 397 -8.82 2.03 -2.88
N LEU A 398 -7.69 2.68 -3.14
CA LEU A 398 -7.13 3.70 -2.26
C LEU A 398 -6.81 4.95 -3.07
N ALA A 399 -7.10 6.13 -2.54
CA ALA A 399 -6.60 7.41 -3.02
C ALA A 399 -5.49 7.93 -2.10
N ALA A 400 -4.25 7.65 -2.47
CA ALA A 400 -3.06 8.14 -1.79
C ALA A 400 -2.73 9.57 -2.24
N HIS A 401 -2.50 10.45 -1.28
CA HIS A 401 -2.14 11.83 -1.57
C HIS A 401 -0.94 12.30 -0.75
N ASN A 402 -0.14 13.14 -1.38
CA ASN A 402 0.64 14.13 -0.66
C ASN A 402 -0.21 15.39 -0.52
N SER A 403 -0.23 16.00 0.66
CA SER A 403 -0.93 17.27 0.84
C SER A 403 -0.15 18.25 1.70
N ARG A 404 -0.26 19.53 1.36
CA ARG A 404 0.19 20.63 2.21
C ARG A 404 -0.77 21.81 2.11
N GLY A 405 -0.92 22.53 3.21
CA GLY A 405 -1.81 23.68 3.31
C GLY A 405 -1.14 24.87 3.96
N LYS A 406 -1.59 26.10 3.65
CA LYS A 406 -1.23 27.30 4.41
C LYS A 406 -2.27 27.53 5.51
N TYR A 407 -1.81 27.55 6.76
CA TYR A 407 -2.60 27.67 7.98
C TYR A 407 -2.17 28.91 8.79
N ALA A 408 -2.85 29.18 9.91
CA ALA A 408 -2.50 30.25 10.85
C ALA A 408 -1.03 30.17 11.33
N ASN A 409 -0.49 28.94 11.42
CA ASN A 409 0.88 28.66 11.82
C ASN A 409 1.84 28.36 10.65
N GLY A 410 1.51 28.85 9.45
CA GLY A 410 2.33 28.77 8.24
C GLY A 410 1.98 27.57 7.34
N VAL A 411 2.86 27.30 6.37
CA VAL A 411 2.67 26.15 5.46
C VAL A 411 3.01 24.86 6.19
N LYS A 412 2.08 23.92 6.23
CA LYS A 412 2.21 22.63 6.91
C LYS A 412 2.06 21.49 5.92
N VAL A 413 2.95 20.51 6.05
CA VAL A 413 2.91 19.24 5.34
C VAL A 413 2.14 18.23 6.18
N HIS A 414 1.31 17.44 5.51
CA HIS A 414 0.45 16.42 6.11
C HIS A 414 1.01 15.03 5.81
N GLY A 415 0.97 14.11 6.78
CA GLY A 415 1.37 12.72 6.58
C GLY A 415 0.85 11.80 7.68
N GLY A 416 1.39 10.58 7.71
CA GLY A 416 1.24 9.61 8.80
C GLY A 416 -0.20 9.23 9.15
N SER A 417 -1.12 9.19 8.18
CA SER A 417 -2.43 8.57 8.43
C SER A 417 -2.98 7.86 7.21
N GLY A 418 -3.64 6.72 7.43
CA GLY A 418 -4.41 6.03 6.41
C GLY A 418 -5.59 5.27 7.01
N GLY A 419 -6.51 4.85 6.15
CA GLY A 419 -7.69 4.08 6.50
C GLY A 419 -8.86 4.39 5.57
N GLY A 420 -9.77 3.42 5.43
CA GLY A 420 -11.03 3.63 4.71
C GLY A 420 -10.87 4.11 3.26
N GLY A 421 -9.82 3.70 2.54
CA GLY A 421 -9.52 4.12 1.17
C GLY A 421 -8.59 5.33 1.06
N ILE A 422 -8.19 5.96 2.16
CA ILE A 422 -7.34 7.17 2.11
C ILE A 422 -5.92 6.85 2.60
N VAL A 423 -4.92 7.49 1.98
CA VAL A 423 -3.53 7.47 2.44
C VAL A 423 -2.96 8.88 2.38
N THR A 424 -2.65 9.48 3.53
CA THR A 424 -2.04 10.82 3.61
C THR A 424 -0.56 10.67 3.92
N LEU A 425 0.29 11.07 2.98
CA LEU A 425 1.72 10.78 2.99
C LEU A 425 2.57 12.05 3.02
N ASP A 426 3.53 12.09 3.94
CA ASP A 426 4.73 12.91 3.86
C ASP A 426 5.83 12.10 3.13
N ALA A 427 6.34 11.03 3.73
CA ALA A 427 7.26 10.12 3.07
C ALA A 427 6.49 9.07 2.24
N SER A 428 6.44 9.30 0.93
CA SER A 428 5.77 8.38 0.00
C SER A 428 6.52 7.05 -0.27
N LEU A 429 7.71 6.85 0.31
CA LEU A 429 8.48 5.59 0.25
C LEU A 429 8.80 5.13 1.68
N GLY A 430 9.33 3.93 1.84
CA GLY A 430 9.76 3.43 3.13
C GLY A 430 8.60 3.00 4.02
N ASN A 431 8.78 3.19 5.33
CA ASN A 431 7.83 2.66 6.30
C ASN A 431 6.53 3.45 6.36
N GLU A 432 6.55 4.78 6.21
CA GLU A 432 5.30 5.56 6.24
C GLU A 432 4.32 5.06 5.18
N PHE A 433 4.76 4.90 3.93
CA PHE A 433 3.92 4.30 2.90
C PHE A 433 3.39 2.92 3.30
N SER A 434 4.26 2.03 3.77
CA SER A 434 3.88 0.67 4.17
C SER A 434 2.92 0.66 5.37
N HIS A 435 3.06 1.60 6.29
CA HIS A 435 2.26 1.74 7.50
C HIS A 435 0.86 2.30 7.19
N GLU A 436 0.80 3.42 6.45
CA GLU A 436 -0.47 4.08 6.13
C GLU A 436 -1.31 3.28 5.14
N VAL A 437 -0.68 2.61 4.17
CA VAL A 437 -1.38 1.63 3.35
C VAL A 437 -1.75 0.39 4.19
N GLY A 438 -0.93 0.02 5.16
CA GLY A 438 -1.21 -1.05 6.14
C GLY A 438 -2.54 -0.86 6.88
N HIS A 439 -2.81 0.37 7.35
CA HIS A 439 -4.09 0.71 7.98
C HIS A 439 -5.31 0.48 7.08
N ASN A 440 -5.16 0.66 5.76
CA ASN A 440 -6.23 0.42 4.81
C ASN A 440 -6.58 -1.07 4.65
N TYR A 441 -5.66 -1.97 5.01
CA TYR A 441 -5.90 -3.41 5.06
C TYR A 441 -6.57 -3.87 6.36
N GLY A 442 -6.90 -2.94 7.27
CA GLY A 442 -7.46 -3.24 8.59
C GLY A 442 -6.41 -3.57 9.65
N LEU A 443 -5.13 -3.26 9.41
CA LEU A 443 -4.08 -3.42 10.42
C LEU A 443 -4.11 -2.28 11.44
N GLY A 444 -3.98 -2.63 12.72
CA GLY A 444 -3.65 -1.68 13.79
C GLY A 444 -2.14 -1.52 13.96
N HIS A 445 -1.70 -0.92 15.07
CA HIS A 445 -0.28 -0.89 15.46
C HIS A 445 0.11 -2.16 16.20
N TYR A 446 1.38 -2.56 16.10
CA TYR A 446 1.97 -3.70 16.83
C TYR A 446 1.14 -4.99 16.73
N VAL A 447 0.70 -5.32 15.51
CA VAL A 447 -0.23 -6.42 15.24
C VAL A 447 0.36 -7.75 15.73
N GLY A 448 -0.30 -8.36 16.71
CA GLY A 448 0.13 -9.62 17.34
C GLY A 448 1.31 -9.48 18.32
N GLY A 449 1.63 -8.26 18.78
CA GLY A 449 2.74 -8.00 19.70
C GLY A 449 4.08 -8.54 19.17
N PHE A 450 4.98 -8.99 20.05
CA PHE A 450 6.27 -9.57 19.66
C PHE A 450 6.13 -10.73 18.64
N ALA A 451 5.17 -11.63 18.87
CA ALA A 451 4.98 -12.82 18.05
C ALA A 451 4.54 -12.50 16.60
N GLY A 452 3.82 -11.40 16.40
CA GLY A 452 3.36 -10.97 15.07
C GLY A 452 4.20 -9.87 14.44
N SER A 453 4.86 -9.02 15.22
CA SER A 453 5.48 -7.78 14.75
C SER A 453 7.01 -7.81 14.62
N VAL A 454 7.68 -8.84 15.14
CA VAL A 454 9.13 -9.02 14.98
C VAL A 454 9.38 -10.08 13.92
N HIS A 455 10.25 -9.81 12.94
CA HIS A 455 10.72 -10.84 11.99
C HIS A 455 11.62 -11.85 12.71
N ARG A 456 11.48 -13.14 12.37
CA ARG A 456 12.06 -14.23 13.17
C ARG A 456 13.03 -15.13 12.38
N SER A 457 13.86 -15.88 13.11
CA SER A 457 14.72 -16.94 12.56
C SER A 457 13.92 -18.16 12.10
N ALA A 458 14.46 -18.95 11.16
CA ALA A 458 13.73 -20.03 10.47
C ALA A 458 13.15 -21.14 11.38
N ASP A 459 13.70 -21.31 12.58
CA ASP A 459 13.23 -22.25 13.59
C ASP A 459 11.99 -21.75 14.36
N GLN A 460 11.59 -20.49 14.20
CA GLN A 460 10.49 -19.85 14.91
C GLN A 460 9.25 -19.66 14.02
N ASN A 461 8.08 -19.46 14.64
CA ASN A 461 6.89 -18.93 13.96
C ASN A 461 7.15 -17.48 13.51
N ASN A 462 6.32 -16.96 12.59
CA ASN A 462 6.46 -15.62 12.00
C ASN A 462 7.81 -15.40 11.27
N ALA A 463 8.43 -16.50 10.81
CA ALA A 463 9.67 -16.49 10.04
C ALA A 463 9.39 -16.62 8.53
N THR A 464 10.07 -15.80 7.73
CA THR A 464 10.03 -15.85 6.26
C THR A 464 11.15 -14.99 5.68
N TRP A 465 11.42 -15.13 4.39
CA TRP A 465 12.08 -14.11 3.57
C TRP A 465 11.11 -13.61 2.50
N GLY A 466 11.23 -12.33 2.11
CA GLY A 466 10.55 -11.82 0.93
C GLY A 466 11.10 -12.45 -0.34
N TRP A 467 10.37 -12.32 -1.46
CA TRP A 467 10.87 -12.75 -2.75
C TRP A 467 10.53 -11.71 -3.83
N ASP A 468 11.54 -11.31 -4.62
CA ASP A 468 11.37 -10.42 -5.76
C ASP A 468 11.13 -11.21 -7.05
N GLY A 469 9.87 -11.06 -7.49
CA GLY A 469 9.30 -11.26 -8.82
C GLY A 469 10.25 -11.45 -9.96
N ASP A 470 10.84 -10.33 -10.22
CA ASP A 470 11.27 -9.91 -11.53
C ASP A 470 12.79 -9.99 -11.56
N LYS A 471 13.43 -9.83 -10.40
CA LYS A 471 14.86 -9.98 -10.19
C LYS A 471 15.26 -11.41 -9.81
N ASN A 472 14.30 -12.27 -9.46
CA ASN A 472 14.54 -13.63 -8.93
C ASN A 472 15.58 -13.62 -7.80
N ARG A 473 15.26 -12.85 -6.75
CA ARG A 473 16.11 -12.66 -5.55
C ARG A 473 15.27 -12.82 -4.30
N PHE A 474 15.83 -13.47 -3.29
CA PHE A 474 15.23 -13.42 -1.96
C PHE A 474 15.54 -12.09 -1.28
N ILE A 475 14.62 -11.60 -0.46
CA ILE A 475 14.79 -10.42 0.39
C ILE A 475 14.89 -10.94 1.83
N PRO A 476 16.10 -11.02 2.42
CA PRO A 476 16.26 -11.46 3.80
C PRO A 476 15.47 -10.58 4.76
N ASN A 477 14.99 -11.16 5.86
CA ASN A 477 14.19 -10.47 6.88
C ASN A 477 15.03 -9.84 8.01
N PHE A 478 16.30 -9.54 7.73
CA PHE A 478 17.25 -8.91 8.62
C PHE A 478 18.13 -7.93 7.83
N PHE A 479 18.62 -6.86 8.45
CA PHE A 479 19.44 -5.86 7.77
C PHE A 479 20.78 -6.46 7.27
N ALA A 480 21.27 -5.95 6.14
CA ALA A 480 22.58 -6.37 5.59
C ALA A 480 23.78 -6.03 6.49
N THR A 481 23.61 -5.03 7.38
CA THR A 481 24.65 -4.55 8.29
C THR A 481 24.76 -5.41 9.55
N ARG A 482 25.99 -5.68 9.99
CA ARG A 482 26.30 -6.49 11.17
C ARG A 482 26.40 -5.65 12.46
N SER A 483 25.26 -5.17 12.96
CA SER A 483 25.24 -4.35 14.20
C SER A 483 25.28 -5.16 15.51
N GLY A 484 25.01 -6.46 15.45
CA GLY A 484 24.96 -7.35 16.62
C GLY A 484 23.78 -7.12 17.56
N GLN A 485 22.83 -6.25 17.20
CA GLN A 485 21.70 -5.91 18.05
C GLN A 485 20.59 -6.96 17.96
N SER A 486 19.92 -7.19 19.08
CA SER A 486 18.67 -7.96 19.09
C SER A 486 17.50 -7.06 18.75
N THR A 487 16.47 -7.62 18.11
CA THR A 487 15.23 -6.91 17.82
C THR A 487 14.23 -7.23 18.91
N CYS A 488 13.87 -6.23 19.72
CA CYS A 488 13.04 -6.43 20.90
C CYS A 488 11.72 -5.67 20.81
N LEU A 489 10.65 -6.27 21.33
CA LEU A 489 9.34 -5.66 21.50
C LEU A 489 8.72 -6.21 22.78
N ASP A 490 8.18 -5.34 23.64
CA ASP A 490 7.53 -5.69 24.91
C ASP A 490 8.36 -6.63 25.80
N GLY A 491 9.67 -6.38 25.91
CA GLY A 491 10.60 -7.13 26.75
C GLY A 491 11.04 -8.50 26.19
N GLN A 492 10.50 -8.93 25.04
CA GLN A 492 10.95 -10.12 24.31
C GLN A 492 11.89 -9.74 23.17
N CYS A 493 12.84 -10.60 22.83
CA CYS A 493 13.89 -10.29 21.84
C CYS A 493 14.14 -11.45 20.86
N GLN A 494 14.38 -11.09 19.59
CA GLN A 494 14.97 -11.95 18.57
C GLN A 494 16.47 -11.67 18.50
N ALA A 495 17.29 -12.69 18.77
CA ALA A 495 18.75 -12.58 18.59
C ALA A 495 19.11 -12.43 17.11
N PRO A 496 20.20 -11.70 16.77
CA PRO A 496 20.60 -11.45 15.39
C PRO A 496 21.12 -12.70 14.67
N PHE A 497 20.93 -12.78 13.35
CA PHE A 497 21.49 -13.83 12.50
C PHE A 497 22.91 -13.46 12.06
N HIS A 498 23.94 -14.12 12.62
CA HIS A 498 25.35 -13.77 12.35
C HIS A 498 25.64 -12.27 12.49
N SER A 499 25.18 -11.69 13.61
CA SER A 499 25.24 -10.25 13.93
C SER A 499 24.36 -9.33 13.07
N ARG A 500 23.51 -9.86 12.20
CA ARG A 500 22.53 -9.08 11.42
C ARG A 500 21.20 -9.01 12.17
N THR A 501 20.76 -7.77 12.44
CA THR A 501 19.55 -7.50 13.22
C THR A 501 18.31 -7.81 12.39
N PHE A 502 17.33 -8.50 12.97
CA PHE A 502 16.06 -8.80 12.30
C PHE A 502 15.20 -7.54 12.12
N GLY A 503 14.37 -7.53 11.08
CA GLY A 503 13.43 -6.44 10.84
C GLY A 503 12.26 -6.40 11.83
N LEU A 504 11.50 -5.32 11.76
CA LEU A 504 10.19 -5.19 12.39
C LEU A 504 9.12 -5.08 11.30
N ASP A 505 7.89 -5.46 11.64
CA ASP A 505 6.71 -5.24 10.82
C ASP A 505 6.49 -3.74 10.53
N ALA A 506 5.85 -3.44 9.40
CA ALA A 506 5.55 -2.07 9.02
C ALA A 506 4.69 -1.31 10.05
N MET A 507 3.88 -2.04 10.82
CA MET A 507 3.00 -1.51 11.86
C MET A 507 3.66 -1.39 13.24
N ALA A 508 4.97 -1.67 13.34
CA ALA A 508 5.72 -1.69 14.60
C ALA A 508 7.05 -0.92 14.50
N GLY A 509 7.14 0.08 13.63
CA GLY A 509 8.36 0.87 13.43
C GLY A 509 9.42 0.17 12.58
N GLY A 510 9.01 -0.72 11.68
CA GLY A 510 9.89 -1.33 10.70
C GLY A 510 10.50 -0.35 9.71
N ALA A 511 11.42 -0.85 8.89
CA ALA A 511 12.07 -0.09 7.84
C ALA A 511 12.46 -1.01 6.67
N PRO A 512 12.67 -0.47 5.46
CA PRO A 512 13.28 -1.21 4.37
C PRO A 512 14.64 -1.78 4.78
N LEU A 513 14.90 -3.04 4.44
CA LEU A 513 16.07 -3.78 4.93
C LEU A 513 17.35 -3.51 4.12
N SER A 514 17.20 -2.99 2.90
CA SER A 514 18.28 -2.45 2.06
C SER A 514 17.69 -1.55 0.97
N GLY A 515 18.54 -0.90 0.17
CA GLY A 515 18.10 -0.16 -1.02
C GLY A 515 17.55 -1.03 -2.17
N PHE A 516 17.57 -2.36 -2.04
CA PHE A 516 17.07 -3.27 -3.09
C PHE A 516 15.54 -3.22 -3.23
N ASN A 517 14.83 -3.05 -2.11
CA ASN A 517 13.40 -2.81 -2.06
C ASN A 517 13.16 -1.71 -1.02
N ARG A 518 12.55 -0.61 -1.44
CA ARG A 518 12.40 0.62 -0.63
C ARG A 518 11.17 0.60 0.27
N PHE A 519 10.49 -0.54 0.44
CA PHE A 519 9.35 -0.70 1.33
C PHE A 519 9.67 -1.66 2.47
N THR A 520 8.96 -1.48 3.58
CA THR A 520 9.11 -2.37 4.73
C THR A 520 8.47 -3.71 4.42
N LEU A 521 9.20 -4.79 4.68
CA LEU A 521 8.68 -6.15 4.55
C LEU A 521 7.66 -6.41 5.68
N TYR A 522 6.39 -6.66 5.33
CA TYR A 522 5.41 -7.13 6.30
C TYR A 522 5.82 -8.48 6.88
N THR A 523 5.55 -8.72 8.16
CA THR A 523 5.73 -10.05 8.76
C THR A 523 4.69 -11.03 8.22
N PRO A 524 4.92 -12.35 8.31
CA PRO A 524 3.91 -13.36 7.96
C PRO A 524 2.54 -13.12 8.56
N ASN A 525 2.49 -12.74 9.83
CA ASN A 525 1.24 -12.45 10.52
C ASN A 525 0.46 -11.32 9.85
N SER A 526 1.12 -10.18 9.55
CA SER A 526 0.51 -9.06 8.84
C SER A 526 0.15 -9.44 7.40
N ALA A 527 1.04 -10.12 6.68
CA ALA A 527 0.79 -10.57 5.31
C ALA A 527 -0.44 -11.49 5.22
N ALA A 528 -0.63 -12.39 6.18
CA ALA A 528 -1.82 -13.24 6.24
C ALA A 528 -3.12 -12.42 6.45
N ILE A 529 -3.08 -11.37 7.26
CA ILE A 529 -4.21 -10.46 7.46
C ILE A 529 -4.49 -9.64 6.19
N ILE A 530 -3.45 -9.11 5.55
CA ILE A 530 -3.56 -8.38 4.27
C ILE A 530 -4.18 -9.28 3.20
N GLN A 531 -3.75 -10.53 3.12
CA GLN A 531 -4.32 -11.49 2.16
C GLN A 531 -5.82 -11.68 2.38
N ARG A 532 -6.25 -11.95 3.63
CA ARG A 532 -7.68 -12.09 3.95
C ARG A 532 -8.47 -10.82 3.65
N PHE A 533 -7.88 -9.65 3.88
CA PHE A 533 -8.48 -8.37 3.51
C PHE A 533 -8.73 -8.30 2.01
N LEU A 534 -7.72 -8.59 1.18
CA LEU A 534 -7.84 -8.54 -0.29
C LEU A 534 -8.85 -9.57 -0.80
N GLU A 535 -8.87 -10.77 -0.24
CA GLU A 535 -9.85 -11.82 -0.56
C GLU A 535 -11.28 -11.44 -0.15
N SER A 536 -11.44 -10.60 0.87
CA SER A 536 -12.75 -10.13 1.33
C SER A 536 -13.38 -9.08 0.42
N LYS A 537 -12.58 -8.39 -0.40
CA LYS A 537 -13.01 -7.27 -1.24
C LYS A 537 -13.53 -7.74 -2.59
N ALA A 538 -14.44 -6.96 -3.17
CA ALA A 538 -14.76 -7.07 -4.59
C ALA A 538 -13.61 -6.53 -5.44
N VAL A 539 -13.67 -6.77 -6.75
CA VAL A 539 -12.76 -6.19 -7.75
C VAL A 539 -13.59 -5.61 -8.89
N PHE A 540 -13.10 -4.54 -9.51
CA PHE A 540 -13.66 -4.06 -10.78
C PHE A 540 -13.33 -5.07 -11.87
N ASP A 541 -14.35 -5.53 -12.61
CA ASP A 541 -14.22 -6.60 -13.59
C ASP A 541 -15.10 -6.33 -14.81
N ALA A 542 -14.47 -5.86 -15.89
CA ALA A 542 -15.12 -5.58 -17.15
C ALA A 542 -15.76 -6.82 -17.80
N SER A 543 -15.30 -8.03 -17.45
CA SER A 543 -15.84 -9.29 -17.97
C SER A 543 -17.07 -9.78 -17.19
N SER A 544 -17.32 -9.23 -16.00
CA SER A 544 -18.48 -9.57 -15.18
C SER A 544 -19.74 -8.86 -15.68
N ALA A 545 -20.87 -9.57 -15.69
CA ALA A 545 -22.16 -9.01 -16.08
C ALA A 545 -22.54 -7.76 -15.24
N THR A 546 -22.11 -7.72 -13.98
CA THR A 546 -22.36 -6.63 -13.03
C THR A 546 -21.26 -5.57 -13.00
N GLY A 547 -20.16 -5.75 -13.75
CA GLY A 547 -18.97 -4.89 -13.70
C GLY A 547 -18.06 -5.14 -12.48
N PHE A 548 -18.44 -6.06 -11.59
CA PHE A 548 -17.65 -6.41 -10.42
C PHE A 548 -17.65 -7.92 -10.19
N SER A 549 -16.57 -8.40 -9.60
CA SER A 549 -16.45 -9.79 -9.14
C SER A 549 -16.00 -9.84 -7.68
N LYS A 550 -16.40 -10.87 -6.94
CA LYS A 550 -15.99 -11.09 -5.54
C LYS A 550 -15.72 -12.56 -5.31
N TRP A 551 -14.72 -12.83 -4.47
CA TRP A 551 -14.35 -14.19 -4.12
C TRP A 551 -15.43 -14.90 -3.30
N ASN A 552 -15.77 -16.12 -3.68
CA ASN A 552 -16.59 -17.03 -2.91
C ASN A 552 -15.70 -18.15 -2.34
N GLU A 553 -15.35 -18.06 -1.05
CA GLU A 553 -14.46 -19.02 -0.38
C GLU A 553 -15.00 -20.46 -0.43
N SER A 554 -16.31 -20.65 -0.27
CA SER A 554 -16.91 -21.99 -0.26
C SER A 554 -16.83 -22.72 -1.61
N ARG A 555 -16.75 -21.95 -2.71
CA ARG A 555 -16.67 -22.46 -4.08
C ARG A 555 -15.29 -22.28 -4.71
N ALA A 556 -14.36 -21.65 -3.99
CA ALA A 556 -13.03 -21.28 -4.42
C ALA A 556 -12.99 -20.65 -5.84
N LYS A 557 -13.82 -19.62 -6.08
CA LYS A 557 -13.86 -18.91 -7.37
C LYS A 557 -14.36 -17.48 -7.23
N MET A 558 -14.01 -16.64 -8.21
CA MET A 558 -14.61 -15.31 -8.38
C MET A 558 -16.04 -15.46 -8.96
N GLU A 559 -16.99 -14.71 -8.40
CA GLU A 559 -18.38 -14.66 -8.85
C GLU A 559 -18.84 -13.20 -9.01
N SER A 560 -19.84 -12.95 -9.86
CA SER A 560 -20.38 -11.60 -10.05
C SER A 560 -20.86 -10.99 -8.74
N TYR A 561 -20.42 -9.75 -8.48
CA TYR A 561 -20.81 -8.95 -7.33
C TYR A 561 -21.71 -7.80 -7.76
N ARG A 562 -22.87 -7.63 -7.12
CA ARG A 562 -23.80 -6.53 -7.41
C ARG A 562 -23.46 -5.34 -6.52
N HIS A 563 -22.70 -4.39 -7.06
CA HIS A 563 -22.49 -3.09 -6.41
C HIS A 563 -23.78 -2.29 -6.44
N LYS A 564 -24.14 -1.69 -5.31
CA LYS A 564 -25.35 -0.89 -5.16
C LYS A 564 -25.03 0.47 -4.55
N VAL A 565 -25.77 1.49 -4.97
CA VAL A 565 -25.67 2.86 -4.46
C VAL A 565 -27.07 3.38 -4.13
N ASP A 566 -27.19 4.13 -3.03
CA ASP A 566 -28.44 4.80 -2.67
C ASP A 566 -28.63 6.03 -3.56
N LEU A 567 -29.56 5.95 -4.52
CA LEU A 567 -29.97 7.11 -5.34
C LEU A 567 -31.29 7.73 -4.88
N SER A 568 -31.98 7.09 -3.94
CA SER A 568 -33.29 7.54 -3.46
C SER A 568 -33.15 8.42 -2.22
N GLU A 569 -33.98 9.44 -2.13
CA GLU A 569 -33.99 10.39 -1.01
C GLU A 569 -34.65 9.77 0.22
N GLN A 570 -33.98 9.85 1.37
CA GLN A 570 -34.53 9.35 2.63
C GLN A 570 -34.33 10.31 3.79
N ILE A 571 -35.27 10.29 4.74
CA ILE A 571 -35.20 11.08 5.97
C ILE A 571 -35.64 10.26 7.18
N THR A 572 -34.98 10.46 8.32
CA THR A 572 -35.53 10.05 9.61
C THR A 572 -36.35 11.19 10.20
N ALA A 573 -37.67 11.03 10.25
CA ALA A 573 -38.60 12.02 10.76
C ALA A 573 -38.38 12.26 12.27
N PRO A 574 -38.25 13.52 12.71
CA PRO A 574 -38.26 13.85 14.13
C PRO A 574 -39.56 13.40 14.78
N VAL A 575 -39.47 12.77 15.95
CA VAL A 575 -40.65 12.22 16.65
C VAL A 575 -41.35 13.25 17.54
N SER A 576 -40.70 14.37 17.85
CA SER A 576 -41.18 15.42 18.75
C SER A 576 -42.44 16.14 18.26
N ASP A 577 -42.59 16.32 16.95
CA ASP A 577 -43.70 17.00 16.28
C ASP A 577 -44.36 16.12 15.21
N LEU A 578 -44.22 14.79 15.35
CA LEU A 578 -44.70 13.84 14.36
C LEU A 578 -46.23 13.77 14.35
N GLY A 579 -46.81 14.08 13.20
CA GLY A 579 -48.24 13.98 12.92
C GLY A 579 -48.51 13.77 11.43
N GLU A 580 -49.77 13.54 11.07
CA GLU A 580 -50.18 13.19 9.69
C GLU A 580 -49.72 14.21 8.66
N VAL A 581 -49.96 15.50 8.92
CA VAL A 581 -49.57 16.61 8.03
C VAL A 581 -48.06 16.64 7.82
N LYS A 582 -47.28 16.43 8.88
CA LYS A 582 -45.81 16.43 8.81
C LYS A 582 -45.31 15.24 8.01
N LEU A 583 -45.85 14.04 8.26
CA LEU A 583 -45.50 12.84 7.49
C LEU A 583 -45.91 12.96 6.02
N ALA A 584 -47.07 13.56 5.72
CA ALA A 584 -47.48 13.85 4.35
C ALA A 584 -46.52 14.80 3.63
N ALA A 585 -46.10 15.87 4.31
CA ALA A 585 -45.10 16.80 3.76
C ALA A 585 -43.76 16.11 3.49
N LEU A 586 -43.28 15.28 4.43
CA LEU A 586 -42.04 14.51 4.23
C LEU A 586 -42.16 13.49 3.10
N LEU A 587 -43.28 12.77 2.98
CA LEU A 587 -43.52 11.81 1.91
C LEU A 587 -43.73 12.46 0.53
N ALA A 588 -44.00 13.76 0.48
CA ALA A 588 -44.02 14.51 -0.77
C ALA A 588 -42.59 14.81 -1.28
N GLU A 589 -41.64 14.93 -0.36
CA GLU A 589 -40.25 15.33 -0.67
C GLU A 589 -39.27 14.16 -0.73
N TYR A 590 -39.48 13.10 0.07
CA TYR A 590 -38.57 11.97 0.23
C TYR A 590 -39.18 10.67 -0.31
N ASP A 591 -38.35 9.81 -0.90
CA ASP A 591 -38.77 8.47 -1.36
C ASP A 591 -39.06 7.55 -0.17
N LEU A 592 -38.29 7.69 0.92
CA LEU A 592 -38.48 6.96 2.17
C LEU A 592 -38.48 7.89 3.38
N VAL A 593 -39.52 7.76 4.21
CA VAL A 593 -39.60 8.40 5.52
C VAL A 593 -39.49 7.33 6.61
N LYS A 594 -38.41 7.38 7.39
CA LYS A 594 -38.18 6.51 8.54
C LYS A 594 -38.61 7.20 9.83
N VAL A 595 -39.29 6.49 10.71
CA VAL A 595 -39.55 6.89 12.10
C VAL A 595 -38.75 5.95 13.00
N ALA A 596 -37.70 6.48 13.62
CA ALA A 596 -36.85 5.72 14.53
C ALA A 596 -37.08 6.18 15.98
N MET A 597 -37.45 5.24 16.85
CA MET A 597 -37.78 5.53 18.26
C MET A 597 -36.89 4.74 19.20
N ARG A 598 -36.48 5.37 20.30
CA ARG A 598 -35.69 4.78 21.39
C ARG A 598 -36.09 5.42 22.72
N ASP A 599 -35.60 4.88 23.83
CA ASP A 599 -35.81 5.51 25.14
C ASP A 599 -35.29 6.97 25.13
N GLY A 600 -36.16 7.91 25.53
CA GLY A 600 -35.91 9.36 25.45
C GLY A 600 -36.19 10.03 24.09
N ASN A 601 -36.46 9.27 23.03
CA ASN A 601 -36.86 9.79 21.71
C ASN A 601 -38.04 8.97 21.18
N TRP A 602 -39.24 9.29 21.65
CA TRP A 602 -40.44 8.48 21.48
C TRP A 602 -41.69 9.35 21.29
N THR A 603 -42.66 8.83 20.52
CA THR A 603 -44.00 9.41 20.42
C THR A 603 -45.06 8.31 20.57
N ARG A 604 -46.21 8.65 21.17
CA ARG A 604 -47.30 7.70 21.42
C ARG A 604 -47.99 7.26 20.14
N ASN A 605 -48.22 8.20 19.22
CA ASN A 605 -49.07 7.98 18.05
C ASN A 605 -48.30 8.31 16.78
N ILE A 606 -48.37 7.41 15.80
CA ILE A 606 -47.82 7.61 14.46
C ILE A 606 -49.00 7.61 13.49
N GLN A 607 -49.37 8.80 13.02
CA GLN A 607 -50.49 8.99 12.11
C GLN A 607 -49.99 9.02 10.67
N LEU A 608 -50.08 7.91 9.93
CA LEU A 608 -49.64 7.88 8.54
C LEU A 608 -50.74 8.44 7.62
N PRO A 609 -50.44 9.36 6.68
CA PRO A 609 -51.45 9.88 5.77
C PRO A 609 -52.02 8.78 4.89
N LEU A 610 -53.26 8.96 4.45
CA LEU A 610 -53.91 8.02 3.53
C LEU A 610 -53.09 7.82 2.25
N ALA A 611 -53.01 6.57 1.80
CA ALA A 611 -52.43 6.27 0.50
C ALA A 611 -53.29 6.92 -0.61
N SER A 612 -52.61 7.57 -1.56
CA SER A 612 -53.24 8.30 -2.64
C SER A 612 -52.32 8.35 -3.85
N ALA A 613 -52.84 8.74 -5.02
CA ALA A 613 -52.03 8.90 -6.23
C ALA A 613 -50.77 9.78 -6.01
N VAL A 614 -50.82 10.74 -5.08
CA VAL A 614 -49.71 11.66 -4.77
C VAL A 614 -48.54 10.95 -4.07
N ASN A 615 -48.81 9.97 -3.22
CA ASN A 615 -47.77 9.25 -2.48
C ASN A 615 -47.53 7.83 -3.01
N ARG A 616 -48.02 7.52 -4.22
CA ARG A 616 -47.77 6.23 -4.87
C ARG A 616 -46.26 5.99 -5.02
N GLY A 617 -45.81 4.81 -4.60
CA GLY A 617 -44.40 4.41 -4.59
C GLY A 617 -43.59 4.89 -3.38
N ARG A 618 -44.13 5.82 -2.58
CA ARG A 618 -43.45 6.31 -1.36
C ARG A 618 -43.41 5.23 -0.30
N ILE A 619 -42.36 5.28 0.51
CA ILE A 619 -42.07 4.27 1.52
C ILE A 619 -42.08 4.89 2.92
N PHE A 620 -42.70 4.18 3.85
CA PHE A 620 -42.72 4.52 5.26
C PHE A 620 -42.16 3.38 6.10
N THR A 621 -41.14 3.66 6.92
CA THR A 621 -40.50 2.63 7.77
C THR A 621 -40.58 3.02 9.24
N VAL A 622 -40.93 2.07 10.11
CA VAL A 622 -40.87 2.23 11.57
C VAL A 622 -39.79 1.32 12.12
N ASP A 623 -38.93 1.88 12.98
CA ASP A 623 -37.86 1.18 13.69
C ASP A 623 -37.95 1.55 15.18
N HIS A 624 -38.53 0.67 15.99
CA HIS A 624 -38.93 0.99 17.37
C HIS A 624 -38.15 0.16 18.39
N ASP A 625 -37.34 0.85 19.19
CA ASP A 625 -36.56 0.27 20.29
C ASP A 625 -36.89 0.89 21.67
N ALA A 626 -37.92 1.74 21.74
CA ALA A 626 -38.35 2.35 22.99
C ALA A 626 -39.09 1.34 23.89
N GLY A 627 -38.99 1.52 25.21
CA GLY A 627 -39.68 0.71 26.22
C GLY A 627 -41.19 0.93 26.26
N TYR A 628 -41.65 2.13 25.94
CA TYR A 628 -43.07 2.42 25.81
C TYR A 628 -43.59 2.02 24.43
N ASN A 629 -44.79 1.41 24.38
CA ASN A 629 -45.46 1.08 23.13
C ASN A 629 -46.01 2.34 22.45
N SER A 630 -46.01 2.34 21.11
CA SER A 630 -46.66 3.33 20.27
C SER A 630 -47.84 2.70 19.51
N THR A 631 -48.69 3.54 18.92
CA THR A 631 -49.79 3.12 18.04
C THR A 631 -49.57 3.68 16.65
N LEU A 632 -49.44 2.81 15.64
CA LEU A 632 -49.40 3.16 14.23
C LEU A 632 -50.81 3.13 13.65
N PHE A 633 -51.24 4.26 13.09
CA PHE A 633 -52.52 4.40 12.40
C PHE A 633 -52.24 4.33 10.90
N ILE A 634 -52.71 3.26 10.25
CA ILE A 634 -52.41 2.94 8.85
C ILE A 634 -53.58 2.18 8.21
N ASN A 635 -53.97 2.54 6.99
CA ASN A 635 -55.11 1.93 6.27
C ASN A 635 -56.43 1.87 7.07
N GLY A 636 -56.69 2.85 7.95
CA GLY A 636 -57.85 2.85 8.85
C GLY A 636 -57.77 1.85 10.02
N GLN A 637 -56.62 1.20 10.21
CA GLN A 637 -56.35 0.27 11.32
C GLN A 637 -55.40 0.89 12.34
N GLN A 638 -55.44 0.37 13.57
CA GLN A 638 -54.49 0.70 14.64
C GLN A 638 -53.62 -0.52 14.93
N ILE A 639 -52.31 -0.35 14.83
CA ILE A 639 -51.32 -1.40 15.07
C ILE A 639 -50.48 -0.99 16.29
N THR A 640 -50.38 -1.88 17.28
CA THR A 640 -49.46 -1.68 18.40
C THR A 640 -48.02 -1.89 17.94
N VAL A 641 -47.19 -0.88 18.16
CA VAL A 641 -45.75 -0.87 17.87
C VAL A 641 -45.02 -1.00 19.21
N SER A 642 -44.37 -2.14 19.43
CA SER A 642 -43.61 -2.45 20.66
C SER A 642 -42.11 -2.54 20.38
N ARG A 643 -41.29 -2.63 21.44
CA ARG A 643 -39.83 -2.81 21.31
C ARG A 643 -39.49 -3.95 20.34
N GLY A 644 -38.58 -3.70 19.41
CA GLY A 644 -38.19 -4.61 18.33
C GLY A 644 -39.07 -4.56 17.08
N PHE A 645 -40.13 -3.74 17.07
CA PHE A 645 -40.96 -3.57 15.88
C PHE A 645 -40.18 -2.86 14.77
N LYS A 646 -39.99 -3.56 13.65
CA LYS A 646 -39.28 -3.05 12.48
C LYS A 646 -40.00 -3.45 11.21
N LYS A 647 -40.76 -2.52 10.62
CA LYS A 647 -41.59 -2.77 9.43
C LYS A 647 -41.51 -1.62 8.43
N SER A 648 -41.70 -1.94 7.15
CA SER A 648 -41.78 -0.98 6.05
C SER A 648 -43.07 -1.15 5.26
N TYR A 649 -43.61 -0.05 4.77
CA TYR A 649 -44.85 0.01 4.02
C TYR A 649 -44.66 0.84 2.77
N THR A 650 -45.13 0.36 1.62
CA THR A 650 -45.09 1.09 0.34
C THR A 650 -46.51 1.41 -0.12
N SER A 651 -46.78 2.67 -0.47
CA SER A 651 -48.08 3.06 -1.00
C SER A 651 -48.22 2.61 -2.45
N ASP A 652 -49.30 1.92 -2.79
CA ASP A 652 -49.65 1.61 -4.20
C ASP A 652 -50.51 2.72 -4.87
N GLY A 653 -50.80 3.79 -4.12
CA GLY A 653 -51.67 4.88 -4.52
C GLY A 653 -53.12 4.77 -4.03
N ALA A 654 -53.48 3.68 -3.35
CA ALA A 654 -54.79 3.46 -2.73
C ALA A 654 -54.67 2.86 -1.31
N ARG A 655 -53.65 2.04 -1.05
CA ARG A 655 -53.34 1.42 0.24
C ARG A 655 -51.83 1.42 0.51
N TRP A 656 -51.49 1.39 1.80
CA TRP A 656 -50.13 1.11 2.25
C TRP A 656 -49.93 -0.40 2.40
N ASN A 657 -49.03 -0.98 1.62
CA ASN A 657 -48.77 -2.41 1.64
C ASN A 657 -47.54 -2.69 2.48
N GLU A 658 -47.68 -3.54 3.50
CA GLU A 658 -46.53 -4.04 4.27
C GLU A 658 -45.64 -4.89 3.37
N GLY A 659 -44.32 -4.67 3.47
CA GLY A 659 -43.33 -5.40 2.71
C GLY A 659 -42.05 -5.65 3.51
N PRO A 660 -41.04 -6.28 2.89
CA PRO A 660 -39.70 -6.32 3.47
C PRO A 660 -39.19 -4.89 3.72
N LEU A 661 -38.21 -4.75 4.60
CA LEU A 661 -37.54 -3.46 4.79
C LEU A 661 -37.02 -2.96 3.44
N ALA A 662 -37.40 -1.75 3.06
CA ALA A 662 -37.05 -1.20 1.78
C ALA A 662 -35.53 -1.08 1.64
N ASP A 663 -35.01 -1.66 0.56
CA ASP A 663 -33.65 -1.47 0.06
C ASP A 663 -33.75 -0.49 -1.11
N LEU A 664 -33.37 0.76 -0.85
CA LEU A 664 -33.39 1.84 -1.84
C LEU A 664 -32.14 1.84 -2.74
N ALA A 665 -31.19 0.95 -2.47
CA ALA A 665 -29.94 0.89 -3.19
C ALA A 665 -30.16 0.25 -4.57
N VAL A 666 -29.76 0.97 -5.62
CA VAL A 666 -29.87 0.51 -7.01
C VAL A 666 -28.54 -0.01 -7.48
N GLU A 667 -28.57 -1.02 -8.36
CA GLU A 667 -27.36 -1.55 -8.97
C GLU A 667 -26.66 -0.47 -9.80
N ARG A 668 -25.35 -0.33 -9.59
CA ARG A 668 -24.52 0.65 -10.29
C ARG A 668 -23.34 -0.08 -10.93
N LYS A 669 -23.27 -0.01 -12.25
CA LYS A 669 -22.25 -0.68 -13.08
C LYS A 669 -21.53 0.36 -13.93
N PRO A 670 -20.19 0.34 -14.01
CA PRO A 670 -19.45 1.19 -14.93
C PRO A 670 -19.77 0.87 -16.41
N ASP A 671 -19.87 1.90 -17.23
CA ASP A 671 -19.99 1.76 -18.69
C ASP A 671 -18.61 1.64 -19.36
N ALA A 672 -17.59 2.25 -18.77
CA ALA A 672 -16.20 2.12 -19.20
C ALA A 672 -15.28 1.78 -18.02
N PHE A 673 -14.25 0.97 -18.31
CA PHE A 673 -13.32 0.42 -17.33
C PHE A 673 -11.90 0.82 -17.67
N GLY A 674 -11.20 1.40 -16.70
CA GLY A 674 -9.78 1.69 -16.83
C GLY A 674 -9.44 2.73 -17.91
N VAL A 675 -10.32 3.70 -18.11
CA VAL A 675 -10.13 4.78 -19.08
C VAL A 675 -9.58 6.03 -18.39
N PRO A 676 -8.93 6.96 -19.11
CA PRO A 676 -8.64 8.28 -18.58
C PRO A 676 -9.92 9.03 -18.18
N VAL A 677 -9.94 9.58 -16.98
CA VAL A 677 -11.10 10.25 -16.39
C VAL A 677 -10.82 11.71 -16.05
N THR A 678 -11.85 12.53 -16.22
CA THR A 678 -11.93 13.88 -15.67
C THR A 678 -12.94 13.84 -14.53
N THR A 679 -12.43 13.91 -13.30
CA THR A 679 -13.23 13.83 -12.08
C THR A 679 -13.63 15.24 -11.64
N LEU A 680 -14.92 15.51 -11.62
CA LEU A 680 -15.49 16.77 -11.18
C LEU A 680 -15.88 16.66 -9.71
N VAL A 681 -15.42 17.61 -8.89
CA VAL A 681 -15.67 17.62 -7.45
C VAL A 681 -16.06 19.02 -6.96
N GLY A 682 -16.80 19.07 -5.87
CA GLY A 682 -17.11 20.33 -5.20
C GLY A 682 -18.23 20.22 -4.19
N TYR A 683 -18.73 21.38 -3.77
CA TYR A 683 -19.81 21.50 -2.79
C TYR A 683 -21.02 22.21 -3.39
N TYR A 684 -22.21 21.84 -2.91
CA TYR A 684 -23.45 22.48 -3.30
C TYR A 684 -24.45 22.42 -2.14
N ASP A 685 -25.32 23.43 -2.05
CA ASP A 685 -26.37 23.48 -1.06
C ASP A 685 -27.73 23.31 -1.72
N PRO A 686 -28.40 22.16 -1.59
CA PRO A 686 -29.73 21.98 -2.18
C PRO A 686 -30.75 23.04 -1.72
N GLN A 687 -30.54 23.63 -0.53
CA GLN A 687 -31.39 24.69 0.02
C GLN A 687 -30.99 26.10 -0.45
N ARG A 688 -29.81 26.26 -1.05
CA ARG A 688 -29.25 27.52 -1.59
C ARG A 688 -29.11 28.62 -0.53
N GLN A 689 -28.81 28.24 0.71
CA GLN A 689 -28.48 29.16 1.77
C GLN A 689 -26.97 29.41 1.85
N LEU A 690 -26.17 28.42 1.44
CA LEU A 690 -24.72 28.50 1.33
C LEU A 690 -24.28 28.58 -0.14
N PRO A 691 -23.17 29.27 -0.45
CA PRO A 691 -22.67 29.37 -1.82
C PRO A 691 -22.07 28.04 -2.28
N GLY A 692 -22.62 27.46 -3.35
CA GLY A 692 -22.02 26.30 -4.01
C GLY A 692 -20.66 26.65 -4.64
N TYR A 693 -19.82 25.64 -4.86
CA TYR A 693 -18.47 25.82 -5.39
C TYR A 693 -18.02 24.61 -6.20
N LEU A 694 -17.57 24.85 -7.44
CA LEU A 694 -16.98 23.84 -8.32
C LEU A 694 -15.46 23.98 -8.29
N TYR A 695 -14.76 22.92 -7.89
CA TYR A 695 -13.31 22.91 -7.86
C TYR A 695 -12.72 22.66 -9.25
N PRO A 696 -11.45 23.03 -9.50
CA PRO A 696 -10.75 22.62 -10.70
C PRO A 696 -10.88 21.11 -10.94
N ALA A 697 -11.13 20.73 -12.19
CA ALA A 697 -11.27 19.33 -12.55
C ALA A 697 -10.01 18.54 -12.20
N LEU A 698 -10.19 17.33 -11.67
CA LEU A 698 -9.09 16.40 -11.45
C LEU A 698 -8.94 15.53 -12.71
N HIS A 699 -7.73 15.23 -13.12
CA HIS A 699 -7.48 14.41 -14.31
C HIS A 699 -6.69 13.17 -13.92
N GLY A 700 -7.27 11.99 -14.13
CA GLY A 700 -6.69 10.68 -13.78
C GLY A 700 -6.43 9.81 -15.01
N ALA A 701 -5.35 9.03 -14.98
CA ALA A 701 -4.96 8.16 -16.08
C ALA A 701 -5.84 6.90 -16.22
N TYR A 702 -6.43 6.43 -15.12
CA TYR A 702 -7.20 5.21 -15.04
C TYR A 702 -8.36 5.37 -14.05
N GLY A 703 -9.58 5.18 -14.51
CA GLY A 703 -10.80 5.21 -13.69
C GLY A 703 -12.00 4.57 -14.38
N PHE A 704 -13.15 4.68 -13.73
CA PHE A 704 -14.42 4.09 -14.14
C PHE A 704 -15.45 5.20 -14.36
N THR A 705 -16.21 5.12 -15.46
CA THR A 705 -17.24 6.10 -15.81
C THR A 705 -18.60 5.44 -15.90
N TYR A 706 -19.65 6.21 -15.64
CA TYR A 706 -21.03 5.75 -15.58
C TYR A 706 -21.88 6.62 -16.51
N GLY A 707 -22.96 6.05 -17.02
CA GLY A 707 -23.95 6.77 -17.82
C GLY A 707 -24.56 7.93 -17.04
N ASP A 708 -25.08 8.89 -17.79
CA ASP A 708 -25.80 10.02 -17.21
C ASP A 708 -27.15 9.58 -16.62
N ASP A 709 -27.74 10.42 -15.79
CA ASP A 709 -29.00 10.13 -15.10
C ASP A 709 -30.18 10.90 -15.74
N SER A 710 -30.06 11.33 -17.01
CA SER A 710 -31.06 12.19 -17.68
C SER A 710 -32.47 11.59 -17.66
N GLU A 711 -32.61 10.27 -17.80
CA GLU A 711 -33.91 9.58 -17.77
C GLU A 711 -34.57 9.55 -16.38
N ARG A 712 -33.80 9.81 -15.32
CA ARG A 712 -34.23 9.72 -13.91
C ARG A 712 -34.33 11.08 -13.22
N LEU A 713 -34.12 12.17 -13.96
CA LEU A 713 -34.20 13.53 -13.42
C LEU A 713 -35.64 14.06 -13.49
N GLY A 714 -36.16 14.44 -12.32
CA GLY A 714 -37.40 15.18 -12.19
C GLY A 714 -37.21 16.68 -12.45
N MET A 715 -38.33 17.38 -12.65
CA MET A 715 -38.31 18.83 -12.78
C MET A 715 -37.86 19.48 -11.47
N GLY A 716 -36.76 20.24 -11.52
CA GLY A 716 -36.23 20.95 -10.35
C GLY A 716 -35.26 20.15 -9.47
N ASP A 717 -34.93 18.91 -9.83
CA ASP A 717 -33.90 18.13 -9.14
C ASP A 717 -32.54 18.85 -9.17
N CYS A 718 -31.77 18.66 -8.09
CA CYS A 718 -30.36 19.00 -8.05
C CYS A 718 -29.58 18.13 -9.04
N GLN A 719 -28.73 18.76 -9.85
CA GLN A 719 -27.98 18.09 -10.90
C GLN A 719 -26.64 18.78 -11.18
N LEU A 720 -25.65 17.98 -11.56
CA LEU A 720 -24.44 18.45 -12.22
C LEU A 720 -24.61 18.27 -13.73
N GLN A 721 -24.49 19.37 -14.45
CA GLN A 721 -24.49 19.41 -15.92
C GLN A 721 -23.06 19.56 -16.41
N VAL A 722 -22.67 18.76 -17.41
CA VAL A 722 -21.33 18.79 -18.00
C VAL A 722 -21.44 18.88 -19.51
N GLU A 723 -20.95 19.98 -20.08
CA GLU A 723 -20.84 20.12 -21.52
C GLU A 723 -19.58 19.42 -22.01
N THR A 724 -19.75 18.49 -22.94
CA THR A 724 -18.65 17.75 -23.59
C THR A 724 -18.68 18.02 -25.09
N ARG A 725 -17.65 17.56 -25.82
CA ARG A 725 -17.69 17.55 -27.30
C ARG A 725 -18.87 16.74 -27.82
N ASP A 726 -19.24 15.66 -27.12
CA ASP A 726 -20.21 14.67 -27.56
C ASP A 726 -21.66 15.01 -27.13
N GLY A 727 -21.83 16.06 -26.32
CA GLY A 727 -23.14 16.53 -25.85
C GLY A 727 -23.17 16.91 -24.37
N LEU A 728 -24.37 17.22 -23.88
CA LEU A 728 -24.62 17.58 -22.48
C LEU A 728 -24.93 16.33 -21.66
N LEU A 729 -24.10 16.05 -20.66
CA LEU A 729 -24.33 15.01 -19.67
C LEU A 729 -25.01 15.59 -18.43
N ARG A 730 -25.92 14.84 -17.80
CA ARG A 730 -26.59 15.25 -16.55
C ARG A 730 -26.48 14.19 -15.49
N PHE A 731 -25.99 14.56 -14.32
CA PHE A 731 -25.80 13.67 -13.18
C PHE A 731 -26.69 14.12 -12.03
N ARG A 732 -27.53 13.21 -11.52
CA ARG A 732 -28.44 13.53 -10.41
C ARG A 732 -27.63 13.71 -9.12
N LEU A 733 -27.98 14.73 -8.35
CA LEU A 733 -27.44 15.02 -7.02
C LEU A 733 -28.57 14.98 -5.99
N ALA A 734 -28.22 14.83 -4.71
CA ALA A 734 -29.21 14.85 -3.64
C ALA A 734 -29.96 16.19 -3.54
N ASN A 735 -31.28 16.13 -3.41
CA ASN A 735 -32.20 17.26 -3.35
C ASN A 735 -32.27 17.92 -1.97
N HIS A 736 -31.69 17.28 -0.95
CA HIS A 736 -31.66 17.75 0.41
C HIS A 736 -30.26 17.62 1.00
N ARG A 737 -29.95 18.47 1.99
CA ARG A 737 -28.70 18.35 2.73
C ARG A 737 -28.68 17.00 3.45
N LEU A 738 -27.65 16.20 3.19
CA LEU A 738 -27.41 14.92 3.84
C LEU A 738 -26.87 15.09 5.26
N SER A 739 -26.30 16.27 5.56
CA SER A 739 -26.00 16.74 6.91
C SER A 739 -26.58 18.14 7.09
N ALA A 740 -27.36 18.36 8.15
CA ALA A 740 -28.16 19.59 8.30
C ALA A 740 -27.32 20.89 8.32
N SER A 741 -26.09 20.82 8.84
CA SER A 741 -25.24 22.00 9.09
C SER A 741 -24.34 22.40 7.93
N VAL A 742 -24.21 21.58 6.89
CA VAL A 742 -23.20 21.77 5.84
C VAL A 742 -23.74 21.45 4.45
N MET A 743 -23.05 21.95 3.43
CA MET A 743 -23.28 21.60 2.04
C MET A 743 -23.09 20.10 1.79
N ASN A 744 -23.73 19.61 0.74
CA ASN A 744 -23.39 18.31 0.17
C ASN A 744 -22.13 18.45 -0.69
N LYS A 745 -21.45 17.33 -0.87
CA LYS A 745 -20.33 17.19 -1.80
C LYS A 745 -20.77 16.40 -3.02
N PHE A 746 -20.28 16.76 -4.21
CA PHE A 746 -20.43 15.96 -5.43
C PHE A 746 -19.08 15.46 -5.94
N HIS A 747 -19.11 14.33 -6.63
CA HIS A 747 -17.94 13.67 -7.21
C HIS A 747 -18.38 12.79 -8.40
N VAL A 748 -17.94 13.14 -9.62
CA VAL A 748 -18.39 12.48 -10.85
C VAL A 748 -17.23 12.28 -11.81
N ASN A 749 -17.07 11.07 -12.35
CA ASN A 749 -16.13 10.77 -13.40
C ASN A 749 -16.77 10.90 -14.78
N VAL A 750 -16.18 11.75 -15.63
CA VAL A 750 -16.50 11.87 -17.06
C VAL A 750 -15.32 11.34 -17.88
N PRO A 751 -15.53 10.62 -19.00
CA PRO A 751 -14.41 10.18 -19.85
C PRO A 751 -13.62 11.38 -20.37
N THR A 752 -12.31 11.43 -20.17
CA THR A 752 -11.47 12.53 -20.68
C THR A 752 -11.54 12.63 -22.21
N ALA A 753 -11.74 11.50 -22.90
CA ALA A 753 -11.89 11.43 -24.35
C ALA A 753 -13.15 12.14 -24.91
N SER A 754 -14.13 12.47 -24.05
CA SER A 754 -15.30 13.28 -24.40
C SER A 754 -15.02 14.78 -24.42
N GLU A 755 -13.82 15.20 -23.99
CA GLU A 755 -13.40 16.61 -23.90
C GLU A 755 -14.41 17.48 -23.13
N PRO A 756 -14.58 17.27 -21.81
CA PRO A 756 -15.44 18.11 -20.99
C PRO A 756 -14.93 19.56 -20.96
N ARG A 757 -15.81 20.53 -21.22
CA ARG A 757 -15.48 21.95 -21.46
C ARG A 757 -15.97 22.89 -20.38
N SER A 758 -17.17 22.61 -19.85
CA SER A 758 -17.79 23.40 -18.79
C SER A 758 -18.62 22.48 -17.90
N ALA A 759 -18.84 22.90 -16.67
CA ALA A 759 -19.77 22.24 -15.77
C ALA A 759 -20.56 23.26 -14.94
N SER A 760 -21.80 22.90 -14.61
CA SER A 760 -22.68 23.73 -13.79
C SER A 760 -23.48 22.87 -12.82
N VAL A 761 -23.61 23.33 -11.58
CA VAL A 761 -24.50 22.73 -10.59
C VAL A 761 -25.80 23.54 -10.56
N LEU A 762 -26.92 22.85 -10.74
CA LEU A 762 -28.24 23.44 -10.71
C LEU A 762 -29.08 22.75 -9.63
N CYS A 763 -29.87 23.51 -8.89
CA CYS A 763 -30.95 22.99 -8.05
C CYS A 763 -32.19 23.85 -8.22
N ARG A 764 -33.38 23.22 -8.32
CA ARG A 764 -34.65 23.92 -8.59
C ARG A 764 -34.57 24.78 -9.86
N ASN A 765 -33.89 24.25 -10.89
CA ASN A 765 -33.62 24.90 -12.18
C ASN A 765 -32.88 26.24 -12.07
N GLN A 766 -32.16 26.49 -10.98
CA GLN A 766 -31.30 27.67 -10.83
C GLN A 766 -29.85 27.23 -10.64
N VAL A 767 -28.95 27.88 -11.38
CA VAL A 767 -27.50 27.66 -11.29
C VAL A 767 -27.00 28.12 -9.93
N GLN A 768 -26.26 27.27 -9.23
CA GLN A 768 -25.56 27.60 -7.98
C GLN A 768 -24.09 27.94 -8.21
N SER A 769 -23.46 27.20 -9.11
CA SER A 769 -22.07 27.38 -9.49
C SER A 769 -21.86 26.87 -10.91
N ASP A 770 -20.93 27.50 -11.62
CA ASP A 770 -20.48 27.09 -12.94
C ASP A 770 -18.99 27.38 -13.09
N ALA A 771 -18.32 26.58 -13.93
CA ALA A 771 -16.92 26.79 -14.24
C ALA A 771 -16.56 26.24 -15.63
N LEU A 772 -15.59 26.89 -16.26
CA LEU A 772 -14.88 26.33 -17.41
C LEU A 772 -13.87 25.28 -16.92
N LEU A 773 -13.80 24.17 -17.64
CA LEU A 773 -12.94 23.05 -17.31
C LEU A 773 -11.66 23.14 -18.14
N THR A 774 -10.52 23.09 -17.46
CA THR A 774 -9.23 23.00 -18.14
C THR A 774 -9.06 21.62 -18.77
N PRO A 775 -8.52 21.52 -19.99
CA PRO A 775 -8.20 20.21 -20.58
C PRO A 775 -7.19 19.43 -19.75
N ALA A 776 -7.29 18.10 -19.81
CA ALA A 776 -6.35 17.22 -19.13
C ALA A 776 -4.90 17.46 -19.61
N PRO A 777 -3.91 17.50 -18.71
CA PRO A 777 -2.51 17.58 -19.10
C PRO A 777 -2.07 16.29 -19.79
N ALA A 778 -1.11 16.40 -20.70
CA ALA A 778 -0.48 15.25 -21.35
C ALA A 778 0.42 14.47 -20.36
N GLY A 779 0.65 13.19 -20.66
CA GLY A 779 1.66 12.38 -19.98
C GLY A 779 1.22 11.73 -18.66
N LEU A 780 -0.07 11.80 -18.30
CA LEU A 780 -0.62 10.99 -17.21
C LEU A 780 -0.57 9.51 -17.57
N GLY A 781 -0.04 8.70 -16.66
CA GLY A 781 0.09 7.26 -16.86
C GLY A 781 -0.42 6.45 -15.67
N TYR A 782 -0.55 5.15 -15.90
CA TYR A 782 -0.77 4.16 -14.86
C TYR A 782 0.16 2.97 -15.08
N THR A 783 0.40 2.18 -14.03
CA THR A 783 1.10 0.90 -14.15
C THR A 783 0.22 -0.25 -13.73
N VAL A 784 0.57 -1.44 -14.21
CA VAL A 784 -0.06 -2.70 -13.81
C VAL A 784 1.06 -3.66 -13.44
N ASN A 785 1.11 -4.08 -12.18
CA ASN A 785 2.07 -5.05 -11.66
C ASN A 785 1.33 -6.36 -11.36
N GLY A 786 1.97 -7.50 -11.68
CA GLY A 786 1.37 -8.82 -11.51
C GLY A 786 0.54 -9.27 -12.71
N MET A 787 -0.71 -9.68 -12.46
CA MET A 787 -1.64 -10.13 -13.50
C MET A 787 -1.96 -8.97 -14.47
N PRO A 788 -1.87 -9.18 -15.80
CA PRO A 788 -2.22 -8.14 -16.77
C PRO A 788 -3.72 -7.80 -16.75
N LEU A 789 -4.09 -6.64 -17.30
CA LEU A 789 -5.49 -6.32 -17.56
C LEU A 789 -6.05 -7.27 -18.63
N THR A 790 -7.29 -7.72 -18.44
CA THR A 790 -8.07 -8.42 -19.47
C THR A 790 -8.39 -7.41 -20.57
N ARG A 791 -8.13 -7.79 -21.83
CA ARG A 791 -8.47 -6.99 -23.01
C ARG A 791 -9.91 -7.20 -23.42
#